data_AF-A0A3D1IG19-F1
#
_entry.id   AF-A0A3D1IG19-F1
#
_cell.length_a   1.000
_cell.length_b   1.000
_cell.length_c   1.000
_cell.angle_alpha   90.00
_cell.angle_beta   90.00
_cell.angle_gamma   90.00
#
_symmetry.space_group_name_H-M   'P 1'
#
loop_
_entity.id
_entity.type
_entity.pdbx_description
1 polymer ?
#
loop_
_entity_poly.entity_id
_entity_poly.type
_entity_poly.pdbx_seq_one_letter_code
_entity_poly.pdbx_strand_id
1 'polypeptide(L)'
;RAAEQATRAALEEARNACANRNAELSSLRIERESRARELRGQEHRLAELTGRLTSLRDLQVARTGYSDGARLLLSAPDSGIRHWGAVADHLEVEPGREKAVEACLGDLLQYVVVPTRADAEAGLAFVRRHGTGRVGFLIVEGQNGEASPANSVDEALVSVVGVVRVDGDQAIAVRAELQDRWLAGSYDDAARAAAQTTAEIATPDGDVFHGTALVSGGVKGEGLGILETKREITELEQRTAAEQTLVHRLTGEIGELDVAAQRAETALNELRLEQHQQEKAMLGHEMQLASLDEEEARLGQKRDLVATERRSVDEELAALEVRRTEAQASIVRLEEEQRDADERLIASQRRVMEARESIEHLSRDAAEAKAAHAGLIERASGLEASARRLELASQELATRFTSRQSDHARTRTGRDALIAAVAASTQQLDADVTGLSALRRDVLKADDAVQRLRTDFENAEAEVRVARVAQEEVRDEVSELDLGRAGAEGNLTHLEETCRDTLKLTLDEVTLHLAELQRDRGFDPDNELLSHAATLAVTDGADEGKEPDEDDEVALTGRIDEECHDDTTDAGSDLDPSAVAPMTVEQMVSALRAKIDRLGPVNMMAIEEFDDLDERYDFLTTQRLDLEESIKATGDAISRMNRTTRERFREAFTAINAHFQTTFATLFGGGRAGLVLLDETDLLESGIDIIAQPPGKRLQSIQLLSGGEKALTAMALMFAIFKYKPSPFCLLDEIDAPLDEANIGRFVEMLRAMQSDTQFILVTHNRKTMEIADRLYGVTMEEPGVSKLISVQLA
;
A
#
# COMPACT_ATOMS: atom_id res chain seq x y z
N ARG A 1 -4.34 25.18 -45.62
CA ARG A 1 -4.79 24.25 -46.68
C ARG A 1 -5.67 24.99 -47.71
N ALA A 2 -7.00 25.08 -47.58
CA ALA A 2 -7.82 25.73 -48.63
C ALA A 2 -7.54 27.25 -48.83
N ALA A 3 -7.51 28.05 -47.75
CA ALA A 3 -7.22 29.49 -47.84
C ALA A 3 -5.77 29.77 -48.30
N GLU A 4 -4.81 29.08 -47.68
CA GLU A 4 -3.39 29.00 -48.06
C GLU A 4 -3.18 28.74 -49.57
N GLN A 5 -3.91 27.79 -50.16
CA GLN A 5 -3.82 27.50 -51.60
C GLN A 5 -4.30 28.68 -52.46
N ALA A 6 -5.33 29.42 -52.01
CA ALA A 6 -5.81 30.62 -52.71
C ALA A 6 -4.82 31.79 -52.58
N THR A 7 -4.28 32.05 -51.38
CA THR A 7 -3.24 33.09 -51.18
C THR A 7 -1.95 32.76 -51.91
N ARG A 8 -1.61 31.46 -52.06
CA ARG A 8 -0.45 31.03 -52.85
C ARG A 8 -0.62 31.32 -54.33
N ALA A 9 -1.80 31.02 -54.89
CA ALA A 9 -2.11 31.37 -56.29
C ALA A 9 -2.05 32.89 -56.52
N ALA A 10 -2.64 33.69 -55.63
CA ALA A 10 -2.57 35.15 -55.69
C ALA A 10 -1.13 35.68 -55.56
N LEU A 11 -0.28 35.04 -54.75
CA LEU A 11 1.13 35.38 -54.63
C LEU A 11 1.93 35.07 -55.90
N GLU A 12 1.67 33.92 -56.54
CA GLU A 12 2.30 33.57 -57.83
C GLU A 12 1.85 34.53 -58.95
N GLU A 13 0.58 34.94 -58.97
CA GLU A 13 0.06 35.98 -59.88
C GLU A 13 0.70 37.36 -59.64
N ALA A 14 0.75 37.84 -58.40
CA ALA A 14 1.38 39.11 -58.03
C ALA A 14 2.89 39.14 -58.37
N ARG A 15 3.61 38.03 -58.14
CA ARG A 15 5.03 37.91 -58.51
C ARG A 15 5.24 37.99 -60.02
N ASN A 16 4.37 37.36 -60.82
CA ASN A 16 4.42 37.45 -62.28
C ASN A 16 4.12 38.87 -62.78
N ALA A 17 3.15 39.57 -62.17
CA ALA A 17 2.85 40.97 -62.47
C ALA A 17 4.04 41.90 -62.14
N CYS A 18 4.65 41.74 -60.95
CA CYS A 18 5.89 42.41 -60.55
C CYS A 18 7.03 42.18 -61.56
N ALA A 19 7.26 40.94 -61.98
CA ALA A 19 8.31 40.60 -62.94
C ALA A 19 8.11 41.29 -64.30
N ASN A 20 6.89 41.23 -64.83
CA ASN A 20 6.53 41.86 -66.11
C ASN A 20 6.70 43.39 -66.05
N ARG A 21 6.18 44.05 -65.01
CA ARG A 21 6.26 45.52 -64.86
C ARG A 21 7.70 46.00 -64.59
N ASN A 22 8.52 45.19 -63.92
CA ASN A 22 9.95 45.47 -63.74
C ASN A 22 10.74 45.32 -65.06
N ALA A 23 10.37 44.36 -65.93
CA ALA A 23 10.95 44.23 -67.26
C ALA A 23 10.63 45.45 -68.16
N GLU A 24 9.38 45.91 -68.15
CA GLU A 24 8.95 47.12 -68.87
C GLU A 24 9.67 48.40 -68.39
N LEU A 25 9.82 48.56 -67.07
CA LEU A 25 10.63 49.65 -66.49
C LEU A 25 12.10 49.57 -66.92
N SER A 26 12.64 48.36 -67.12
CA SER A 26 14.02 48.18 -67.59
C SER A 26 14.20 48.57 -69.06
N SER A 27 13.26 48.22 -69.95
CA SER A 27 13.32 48.63 -71.36
C SER A 27 13.16 50.15 -71.51
N LEU A 28 12.20 50.76 -70.81
CA LEU A 28 12.01 52.22 -70.83
C LEU A 28 13.27 52.97 -70.37
N ARG A 29 13.96 52.48 -69.32
CA ARG A 29 15.22 53.06 -68.85
C ARG A 29 16.36 52.91 -69.86
N ILE A 30 16.45 51.76 -70.57
CA ILE A 30 17.46 51.53 -71.62
C ILE A 30 17.23 52.45 -72.83
N GLU A 31 15.98 52.58 -73.29
CA GLU A 31 15.62 53.49 -74.39
C GLU A 31 15.93 54.96 -74.03
N ARG A 32 15.53 55.37 -72.81
CA ARG A 32 15.82 56.70 -72.26
C ARG A 32 17.33 56.98 -72.16
N GLU A 33 18.14 55.99 -71.81
CA GLU A 33 19.60 56.11 -71.80
C GLU A 33 20.23 56.05 -73.21
N SER A 34 19.58 55.45 -74.21
CA SER A 34 19.96 55.62 -75.62
C SER A 34 19.70 57.05 -76.10
N ARG A 35 18.47 57.55 -75.92
CA ARG A 35 18.10 58.92 -76.30
C ARG A 35 18.94 59.97 -75.57
N ALA A 36 19.23 59.78 -74.30
CA ALA A 36 20.11 60.68 -73.55
C ALA A 36 21.59 60.62 -73.97
N ARG A 37 22.04 59.61 -74.73
CA ARG A 37 23.36 59.59 -75.38
C ARG A 37 23.33 60.23 -76.76
N GLU A 38 22.26 59.99 -77.52
CA GLU A 38 21.99 60.66 -78.81
C GLU A 38 21.90 62.19 -78.63
N LEU A 39 21.12 62.65 -77.64
CA LEU A 39 20.99 64.07 -77.28
C LEU A 39 22.35 64.72 -77.00
N ARG A 40 23.15 64.13 -76.09
CA ARG A 40 24.50 64.64 -75.76
C ARG A 40 25.44 64.72 -76.97
N GLY A 41 25.29 63.81 -77.94
CA GLY A 41 26.02 63.87 -79.21
C GLY A 41 25.63 65.05 -80.09
N GLN A 42 24.32 65.35 -80.19
CA GLN A 42 23.81 66.47 -80.96
C GLN A 42 24.02 67.82 -80.26
N GLU A 43 23.94 67.88 -78.92
CA GLU A 43 24.30 69.06 -78.11
C GLU A 43 25.77 69.44 -78.32
N HIS A 44 26.68 68.46 -78.36
CA HIS A 44 28.10 68.71 -78.59
C HIS A 44 28.37 69.26 -79.99
N ARG A 45 27.80 68.64 -81.04
CA ARG A 45 27.86 69.14 -82.44
C ARG A 45 27.24 70.52 -82.58
N LEU A 46 26.11 70.78 -81.92
CA LEU A 46 25.48 72.09 -81.90
C LEU A 46 26.39 73.14 -81.27
N ALA A 47 27.11 72.81 -80.19
CA ALA A 47 28.08 73.70 -79.57
C ALA A 47 29.30 73.96 -80.49
N GLU A 48 29.82 72.94 -81.18
CA GLU A 48 30.89 73.10 -82.18
C GLU A 48 30.47 74.02 -83.34
N LEU A 49 29.32 73.74 -83.96
CA LEU A 49 28.77 74.51 -85.07
C LEU A 49 28.44 75.95 -84.64
N THR A 50 27.85 76.13 -83.45
CA THR A 50 27.53 77.45 -82.90
C THR A 50 28.80 78.24 -82.59
N GLY A 51 29.83 77.62 -82.00
CA GLY A 51 31.12 78.26 -81.71
C GLY A 51 31.88 78.69 -82.96
N ARG A 52 31.85 77.86 -84.02
CA ARG A 52 32.39 78.22 -85.34
C ARG A 52 31.60 79.40 -85.95
N LEU A 53 30.27 79.34 -85.91
CA LEU A 53 29.37 80.38 -86.40
C LEU A 53 29.56 81.71 -85.67
N THR A 54 29.68 81.72 -84.34
CA THR A 54 29.97 82.97 -83.59
C THR A 54 31.35 83.50 -83.95
N SER A 55 32.38 82.65 -84.02
CA SER A 55 33.72 83.08 -84.41
C SER A 55 33.76 83.71 -85.82
N LEU A 56 33.00 83.19 -86.78
CA LEU A 56 32.94 83.76 -88.13
C LEU A 56 32.12 85.06 -88.17
N ARG A 57 30.99 85.13 -87.46
CA ARG A 57 30.23 86.38 -87.31
C ARG A 57 31.05 87.47 -86.62
N ASP A 58 31.83 87.14 -85.60
CA ASP A 58 32.73 88.08 -84.91
C ASP A 58 33.82 88.59 -85.87
N LEU A 59 34.41 87.73 -86.71
CA LEU A 59 35.35 88.13 -87.76
C LEU A 59 34.71 89.00 -88.85
N GLN A 60 33.46 88.72 -89.23
CA GLN A 60 32.68 89.52 -90.18
C GLN A 60 32.36 90.91 -89.61
N VAL A 61 31.92 91.00 -88.35
CA VAL A 61 31.65 92.26 -87.64
C VAL A 61 32.92 93.06 -87.39
N ALA A 62 34.03 92.40 -87.04
CA ALA A 62 35.36 93.02 -86.95
C ALA A 62 35.97 93.37 -88.32
N ARG A 63 35.29 93.04 -89.42
CA ARG A 63 35.66 93.33 -90.82
C ARG A 63 37.12 92.96 -91.12
N THR A 64 37.58 91.80 -90.67
CA THR A 64 39.02 91.44 -90.69
C THR A 64 39.62 91.31 -92.10
N GLY A 65 38.82 90.96 -93.11
CA GLY A 65 39.24 90.92 -94.52
C GLY A 65 39.28 92.28 -95.23
N TYR A 66 38.90 93.38 -94.58
CA TYR A 66 38.80 94.71 -95.18
C TYR A 66 40.06 95.56 -94.92
N SER A 67 40.37 96.46 -95.85
CA SER A 67 41.46 97.44 -95.68
C SER A 67 41.27 98.28 -94.42
N ASP A 68 42.37 98.72 -93.79
CA ASP A 68 42.31 99.49 -92.54
C ASP A 68 41.44 100.74 -92.62
N GLY A 69 41.39 101.39 -93.79
CA GLY A 69 40.56 102.57 -93.99
C GLY A 69 39.08 102.23 -94.16
N ALA A 70 38.75 101.16 -94.91
CA ALA A 70 37.36 100.73 -95.10
C ALA A 70 36.79 100.20 -93.79
N ARG A 71 37.60 99.40 -93.07
CA ARG A 71 37.32 98.93 -91.72
C ARG A 71 37.09 100.09 -90.75
N LEU A 72 38.00 101.08 -90.68
CA LEU A 72 37.84 102.22 -89.77
C LEU A 72 36.51 102.95 -90.00
N LEU A 73 36.15 103.23 -91.26
CA LEU A 73 34.95 103.98 -91.60
C LEU A 73 33.69 103.18 -91.27
N LEU A 74 33.64 101.89 -91.65
CA LEU A 74 32.50 101.01 -91.36
C LEU A 74 32.34 100.68 -89.87
N SER A 75 33.39 100.79 -89.05
CA SER A 75 33.34 100.58 -87.59
C SER A 75 33.12 101.85 -86.76
N ALA A 76 33.11 103.04 -87.36
CA ALA A 76 33.04 104.32 -86.65
C ALA A 76 31.67 105.01 -86.84
N PRO A 77 30.66 104.73 -86.00
CA PRO A 77 29.32 105.32 -86.13
C PRO A 77 29.32 106.86 -85.98
N ASP A 78 30.25 107.42 -85.18
CA ASP A 78 30.41 108.87 -84.99
C ASP A 78 31.11 109.59 -86.16
N SER A 79 31.40 108.89 -87.26
CA SER A 79 32.09 109.47 -88.43
C SER A 79 31.26 110.51 -89.19
N GLY A 80 29.93 110.54 -88.98
CA GLY A 80 29.01 111.53 -89.55
C GLY A 80 28.73 111.38 -91.05
N ILE A 81 29.24 110.32 -91.68
CA ILE A 81 29.09 110.02 -93.10
C ILE A 81 27.92 109.06 -93.29
N ARG A 82 27.04 109.33 -94.25
CA ARG A 82 25.98 108.37 -94.59
C ARG A 82 26.53 107.33 -95.53
N HIS A 83 26.47 106.06 -95.13
CA HIS A 83 26.86 104.92 -95.94
C HIS A 83 25.87 103.78 -95.78
N TRP A 84 25.79 102.91 -96.79
CA TRP A 84 24.94 101.72 -96.78
C TRP A 84 25.72 100.42 -96.55
N GLY A 85 26.97 100.50 -96.07
CA GLY A 85 27.85 99.36 -95.87
C GLY A 85 28.86 99.21 -97.00
N ALA A 86 29.48 98.04 -97.10
CA ALA A 86 30.39 97.70 -98.19
C ALA A 86 29.64 97.09 -99.37
N VAL A 87 30.22 97.13 -100.58
CA VAL A 87 29.66 96.42 -101.75
C VAL A 87 29.39 94.95 -101.44
N ALA A 88 30.31 94.24 -100.77
CA ALA A 88 30.13 92.83 -100.38
C ALA A 88 28.95 92.55 -99.43
N ASP A 89 28.40 93.56 -98.74
CA ASP A 89 27.18 93.38 -97.94
C ASP A 89 25.95 93.14 -98.84
N HIS A 90 25.93 93.74 -100.03
CA HIS A 90 24.80 93.73 -100.98
C HIS A 90 24.88 92.63 -102.04
N LEU A 91 25.96 91.83 -102.07
CA LEU A 91 26.16 90.73 -103.01
C LEU A 91 25.85 89.36 -102.39
N GLU A 92 25.12 88.50 -103.09
CA GLU A 92 25.05 87.05 -102.88
C GLU A 92 25.51 86.33 -104.16
N VAL A 93 26.40 85.34 -104.04
CA VAL A 93 27.01 84.65 -105.20
C VAL A 93 26.52 83.22 -105.29
N GLU A 94 26.37 82.71 -106.51
CA GLU A 94 26.07 81.30 -106.78
C GLU A 94 27.15 80.36 -106.20
N PRO A 95 26.76 79.23 -105.55
CA PRO A 95 27.70 78.32 -104.90
C PRO A 95 28.81 77.78 -105.80
N GLY A 96 30.06 77.94 -105.38
CA GLY A 96 31.25 77.44 -106.09
C GLY A 96 31.89 78.44 -107.05
N ARG A 97 31.38 79.68 -107.12
CA ARG A 97 31.91 80.78 -107.95
C ARG A 97 32.46 81.95 -107.12
N GLU A 98 32.46 81.84 -105.79
CA GLU A 98 32.82 82.90 -104.84
C GLU A 98 34.27 83.37 -105.02
N LYS A 99 35.23 82.44 -105.14
CA LYS A 99 36.65 82.78 -105.36
C LYS A 99 36.88 83.55 -106.66
N ALA A 100 36.23 83.13 -107.74
CA ALA A 100 36.34 83.77 -109.04
C ALA A 100 35.75 85.20 -109.02
N VAL A 101 34.59 85.38 -108.39
CA VAL A 101 33.96 86.69 -108.19
C VAL A 101 34.79 87.57 -107.24
N GLU A 102 35.33 87.03 -106.16
CA GLU A 102 36.15 87.77 -105.21
C GLU A 102 37.50 88.20 -105.79
N ALA A 103 38.12 87.36 -106.62
CA ALA A 103 39.28 87.75 -107.43
C ALA A 103 38.91 88.85 -108.44
N CYS A 104 37.84 88.66 -109.21
CA CYS A 104 37.40 89.60 -110.25
C CYS A 104 37.00 90.99 -109.71
N LEU A 105 36.58 91.08 -108.45
CA LEU A 105 36.16 92.35 -107.83
C LEU A 105 37.25 92.95 -106.93
N GLY A 106 38.10 92.13 -106.31
CA GLY A 106 39.25 92.58 -105.54
C GLY A 106 38.88 93.65 -104.49
N ASP A 107 39.47 94.84 -104.63
CA ASP A 107 39.23 95.96 -103.71
C ASP A 107 37.79 96.50 -103.78
N LEU A 108 37.04 96.32 -104.89
CA LEU A 108 35.67 96.83 -105.04
C LEU A 108 34.71 96.25 -104.00
N LEU A 109 34.91 94.99 -103.59
CA LEU A 109 34.14 94.36 -102.50
C LEU A 109 34.18 95.17 -101.20
N GLN A 110 35.29 95.87 -100.98
CA GLN A 110 35.58 96.64 -99.77
C GLN A 110 35.17 98.11 -99.90
N TYR A 111 34.72 98.55 -101.08
CA TYR A 111 34.32 99.93 -101.29
C TYR A 111 33.03 100.22 -100.52
N VAL A 112 32.99 101.41 -99.90
CA VAL A 112 31.84 101.84 -99.10
C VAL A 112 30.80 102.48 -100.02
N VAL A 113 29.58 101.97 -100.01
CA VAL A 113 28.48 102.49 -100.83
C VAL A 113 27.89 103.73 -100.14
N VAL A 114 27.86 104.86 -100.85
CA VAL A 114 27.44 106.17 -100.31
C VAL A 114 26.44 106.88 -101.24
N PRO A 115 25.48 107.63 -100.69
CA PRO A 115 24.44 108.28 -101.48
C PRO A 115 25.00 109.35 -102.39
N THR A 116 25.75 110.31 -101.85
CA THR A 116 26.21 111.50 -102.60
C THR A 116 27.73 111.56 -102.73
N ARG A 117 28.20 112.36 -103.69
CA ARG A 117 29.61 112.69 -103.82
C ARG A 117 30.17 113.43 -102.59
N ALA A 118 29.34 114.22 -101.91
CA ALA A 118 29.74 114.91 -100.69
C ALA A 118 30.00 113.95 -99.52
N ASP A 119 29.21 112.87 -99.40
CA ASP A 119 29.45 111.81 -98.40
C ASP A 119 30.78 111.07 -98.69
N ALA A 120 31.12 110.83 -99.96
CA ALA A 120 32.42 110.24 -100.36
C ALA A 120 33.62 111.17 -100.04
N GLU A 121 33.50 112.47 -100.33
CA GLU A 121 34.56 113.45 -100.05
C GLU A 121 34.75 113.65 -98.53
N ALA A 122 33.67 113.59 -97.74
CA ALA A 122 33.72 113.54 -96.29
C ALA A 122 34.42 112.26 -95.77
N GLY A 123 34.13 111.10 -96.37
CA GLY A 123 34.80 109.83 -96.09
C GLY A 123 36.31 109.86 -96.36
N LEU A 124 36.71 110.34 -97.53
CA LEU A 124 38.13 110.55 -97.86
C LEU A 124 38.81 111.51 -96.88
N ALA A 125 38.13 112.58 -96.45
CA ALA A 125 38.66 113.51 -95.45
C ALA A 125 38.71 112.92 -94.03
N PHE A 126 37.81 111.99 -93.67
CA PHE A 126 37.83 111.27 -92.39
C PHE A 126 38.99 110.27 -92.33
N VAL A 127 39.16 109.44 -93.35
CA VAL A 127 40.26 108.47 -93.48
C VAL A 127 41.63 109.18 -93.47
N ARG A 128 41.79 110.25 -94.25
CA ARG A 128 43.04 111.05 -94.29
C ARG A 128 43.41 111.67 -92.93
N ARG A 129 42.43 112.03 -92.09
CA ARG A 129 42.69 112.57 -90.73
C ARG A 129 43.22 111.51 -89.77
N HIS A 130 42.92 110.22 -90.00
CA HIS A 130 43.33 109.11 -89.14
C HIS A 130 44.51 108.30 -89.73
N GLY A 131 44.96 108.60 -90.96
CA GLY A 131 46.13 107.98 -91.59
C GLY A 131 45.92 106.56 -92.11
N THR A 132 44.68 106.05 -92.15
CA THR A 132 44.37 104.64 -92.40
C THR A 132 44.28 104.27 -93.89
N GLY A 133 45.43 104.13 -94.54
CA GLY A 133 45.56 103.37 -95.79
C GLY A 133 44.78 103.92 -97.00
N ARG A 134 44.15 103.00 -97.78
CA ARG A 134 43.35 103.30 -98.98
C ARG A 134 41.89 102.90 -98.78
N VAL A 135 40.97 103.70 -99.32
CA VAL A 135 39.52 103.44 -99.35
C VAL A 135 38.96 103.90 -100.68
N GLY A 136 38.13 103.05 -101.30
CA GLY A 136 37.25 103.43 -102.40
C GLY A 136 35.82 103.62 -101.93
N PHE A 137 35.06 104.41 -102.68
CA PHE A 137 33.67 104.73 -102.41
C PHE A 137 32.87 104.50 -103.70
N LEU A 138 31.74 103.81 -103.59
CA LEU A 138 30.78 103.69 -104.68
C LEU A 138 29.70 104.76 -104.49
N ILE A 139 29.71 105.77 -105.36
CA ILE A 139 28.74 106.88 -105.34
C ILE A 139 27.54 106.50 -106.22
N VAL A 140 26.33 106.57 -105.66
CA VAL A 140 25.09 106.25 -106.37
C VAL A 140 24.51 107.46 -107.12
N GLU A 141 24.68 108.66 -106.57
CA GLU A 141 24.26 109.93 -107.19
C GLU A 141 24.80 110.10 -108.62
N GLY A 142 23.88 110.14 -109.59
CA GLY A 142 24.16 110.38 -111.01
C GLY A 142 24.17 109.15 -111.91
N GLN A 143 24.07 107.93 -111.36
CA GLN A 143 24.12 106.68 -112.15
C GLN A 143 22.80 106.33 -112.87
N ASN A 144 22.42 107.12 -113.88
CA ASN A 144 21.32 106.80 -114.81
C ASN A 144 21.82 105.93 -115.99
N GLY A 145 22.45 104.80 -115.68
CA GLY A 145 22.87 103.82 -116.70
C GLY A 145 21.73 102.90 -117.10
N GLU A 146 21.19 103.06 -118.31
CA GLU A 146 20.46 101.97 -118.97
C GLU A 146 21.44 100.82 -119.20
N ALA A 147 21.22 99.67 -118.56
CA ALA A 147 22.11 98.53 -118.67
C ALA A 147 22.12 98.01 -120.11
N SER A 148 23.24 98.20 -120.82
CA SER A 148 23.44 97.58 -122.13
C SER A 148 23.57 96.07 -121.92
N PRO A 149 22.93 95.23 -122.75
CA PRO A 149 23.19 93.79 -122.73
C PRO A 149 24.66 93.58 -123.11
N ALA A 150 25.45 93.04 -122.20
CA ALA A 150 26.86 92.78 -122.44
C ALA A 150 27.02 91.80 -123.60
N ASN A 151 27.58 92.27 -124.72
CA ASN A 151 27.82 91.44 -125.90
C ASN A 151 28.79 90.32 -125.51
N SER A 152 28.37 89.06 -125.67
CA SER A 152 29.20 87.89 -125.41
C SER A 152 30.41 87.87 -126.34
N VAL A 153 31.59 88.04 -125.77
CA VAL A 153 32.88 88.00 -126.50
C VAL A 153 33.24 86.56 -126.91
N ASP A 154 32.90 85.59 -126.06
CA ASP A 154 33.07 84.15 -126.29
C ASP A 154 31.90 83.41 -125.59
N GLU A 155 31.54 82.22 -126.09
CA GLU A 155 30.47 81.38 -125.53
C GLU A 155 30.94 80.65 -124.24
N ALA A 156 32.25 80.62 -124.00
CA ALA A 156 32.89 80.05 -122.81
C ALA A 156 32.97 81.00 -121.59
N LEU A 157 32.46 82.24 -121.71
CA LEU A 157 32.46 83.24 -120.62
C LEU A 157 31.09 83.37 -119.95
N VAL A 158 31.09 83.45 -118.62
CA VAL A 158 29.90 83.76 -117.81
C VAL A 158 30.03 85.17 -117.25
N SER A 159 29.08 86.07 -117.54
CA SER A 159 29.08 87.43 -116.95
C SER A 159 28.86 87.36 -115.43
N VAL A 160 29.62 88.15 -114.66
CA VAL A 160 29.48 88.24 -113.20
C VAL A 160 28.06 88.67 -112.80
N VAL A 161 27.41 89.52 -113.60
CA VAL A 161 26.02 89.97 -113.38
C VAL A 161 25.01 88.80 -113.42
N GLY A 162 25.32 87.71 -114.14
CA GLY A 162 24.47 86.51 -114.21
C GLY A 162 24.68 85.52 -113.05
N VAL A 163 25.75 85.70 -112.26
CA VAL A 163 26.20 84.79 -111.19
C VAL A 163 25.94 85.36 -109.79
N VAL A 164 25.73 86.68 -109.71
CA VAL A 164 25.64 87.42 -108.45
C VAL A 164 24.27 88.09 -108.32
N ARG A 165 23.47 87.69 -107.31
CA ARG A 165 22.29 88.46 -106.91
C ARG A 165 22.77 89.70 -106.16
N VAL A 166 22.25 90.86 -106.56
CA VAL A 166 22.54 92.14 -105.90
C VAL A 166 21.24 92.67 -105.32
N ASP A 167 21.20 92.84 -104.00
CA ASP A 167 20.02 93.23 -103.24
C ASP A 167 20.07 94.69 -102.75
N GLY A 168 18.91 95.20 -102.36
CA GLY A 168 18.74 96.56 -101.84
C GLY A 168 18.64 97.66 -102.92
N ASP A 169 18.20 98.84 -102.50
CA ASP A 169 17.91 99.98 -103.40
C ASP A 169 19.11 100.45 -104.23
N GLN A 170 20.33 100.10 -103.81
CA GLN A 170 21.59 100.51 -104.46
C GLN A 170 22.04 99.53 -105.55
N ALA A 171 21.28 98.46 -105.80
CA ALA A 171 21.63 97.40 -106.73
C ALA A 171 21.86 97.88 -108.17
N ILE A 172 21.30 99.03 -108.59
CA ILE A 172 21.55 99.61 -109.92
C ILE A 172 23.01 100.07 -110.05
N ALA A 173 23.49 100.90 -109.11
CA ALA A 173 24.87 101.41 -109.12
C ALA A 173 25.91 100.32 -108.87
N VAL A 174 25.58 99.32 -108.03
CA VAL A 174 26.44 98.14 -107.85
C VAL A 174 26.49 97.32 -109.13
N ARG A 175 25.36 97.06 -109.81
CA ARG A 175 25.34 96.30 -111.08
C ARG A 175 26.00 97.04 -112.25
N ALA A 176 26.05 98.37 -112.24
CA ALA A 176 26.75 99.14 -113.27
C ALA A 176 28.25 98.78 -113.32
N GLU A 177 28.92 98.78 -112.18
CA GLU A 177 30.34 98.39 -112.03
C GLU A 177 30.61 96.89 -112.27
N LEU A 178 29.56 96.07 -112.44
CA LEU A 178 29.69 94.63 -112.72
C LEU A 178 29.58 94.28 -114.22
N GLN A 179 29.24 95.23 -115.11
CA GLN A 179 28.91 94.92 -116.51
C GLN A 179 30.11 94.47 -117.35
N ASP A 180 31.29 95.06 -117.17
CA ASP A 180 32.53 94.71 -117.89
C ASP A 180 33.38 93.65 -117.15
N ARG A 181 32.72 92.65 -116.53
CA ARG A 181 33.39 91.62 -115.71
C ARG A 181 32.86 90.21 -116.01
N TRP A 182 33.79 89.27 -116.22
CA TRP A 182 33.51 87.92 -116.72
C TRP A 182 34.27 86.84 -115.93
N LEU A 183 33.71 85.64 -115.94
CA LEU A 183 34.30 84.43 -115.36
C LEU A 183 34.53 83.41 -116.48
N ALA A 184 35.71 82.78 -116.49
CA ALA A 184 36.06 81.72 -117.42
C ALA A 184 35.99 80.33 -116.76
N GLY A 185 35.78 79.27 -117.54
CA GLY A 185 35.78 77.89 -117.05
C GLY A 185 37.17 77.34 -116.70
N SER A 186 38.23 77.86 -117.31
CA SER A 186 39.62 77.46 -117.06
C SER A 186 40.62 78.59 -117.34
N TYR A 187 41.88 78.39 -116.93
CA TYR A 187 42.99 79.30 -117.23
C TYR A 187 43.20 79.50 -118.74
N ASP A 188 43.15 78.42 -119.54
CA ASP A 188 43.33 78.50 -120.99
C ASP A 188 42.16 79.23 -121.67
N ASP A 189 40.94 79.10 -121.15
CA ASP A 189 39.78 79.86 -121.64
C ASP A 189 39.91 81.35 -121.33
N ALA A 190 40.33 81.69 -120.10
CA ALA A 190 40.58 83.07 -119.70
C ALA A 190 41.67 83.72 -120.58
N ALA A 191 42.78 83.02 -120.82
CA ALA A 191 43.88 83.50 -121.66
C ALA A 191 43.45 83.73 -123.12
N ARG A 192 42.63 82.86 -123.71
CA ARG A 192 42.09 83.06 -125.08
C ARG A 192 41.13 84.25 -125.16
N ALA A 193 40.29 84.44 -124.14
CA ALA A 193 39.32 85.52 -124.12
C ALA A 193 39.97 86.89 -123.84
N ALA A 194 40.95 86.95 -122.93
CA ALA A 194 41.72 88.15 -122.63
C ALA A 194 42.60 88.60 -123.83
N ALA A 195 42.87 87.71 -124.79
CA ALA A 195 43.50 88.09 -126.06
C ALA A 195 42.58 88.92 -126.99
N GLN A 196 41.27 88.90 -126.75
CA GLN A 196 40.25 89.48 -127.62
C GLN A 196 39.50 90.67 -126.97
N THR A 197 39.75 90.95 -125.69
CA THR A 197 39.00 91.95 -124.92
C THR A 197 39.79 92.46 -123.72
N THR A 198 39.58 93.73 -123.35
CA THR A 198 40.25 94.42 -122.23
C THR A 198 39.45 94.44 -120.92
N ALA A 199 38.26 93.81 -120.91
CA ALA A 199 37.47 93.57 -119.72
C ALA A 199 38.18 92.60 -118.76
N GLU A 200 37.77 92.58 -117.49
CA GLU A 200 38.38 91.71 -116.49
C GLU A 200 37.81 90.30 -116.57
N ILE A 201 38.68 89.29 -116.61
CA ILE A 201 38.29 87.88 -116.73
C ILE A 201 38.95 87.07 -115.62
N ALA A 202 38.16 86.50 -114.70
CA ALA A 202 38.66 85.70 -113.59
C ALA A 202 38.46 84.18 -113.81
N THR A 203 39.40 83.37 -113.31
CA THR A 203 39.35 81.91 -113.29
C THR A 203 38.75 81.38 -111.98
N PRO A 204 38.35 80.09 -111.90
CA PRO A 204 37.87 79.46 -110.66
C PRO A 204 38.91 79.47 -109.53
N ASP A 205 40.20 79.40 -109.90
CA ASP A 205 41.33 79.38 -108.97
C ASP A 205 41.74 80.78 -108.44
N GLY A 206 41.16 81.85 -109.01
CA GLY A 206 41.37 83.24 -108.57
C GLY A 206 42.42 84.03 -109.34
N ASP A 207 42.90 83.52 -110.48
CA ASP A 207 43.73 84.31 -111.40
C ASP A 207 42.84 85.25 -112.23
N VAL A 208 43.22 86.52 -112.34
CA VAL A 208 42.48 87.54 -113.11
C VAL A 208 43.34 88.04 -114.27
N PHE A 209 42.73 88.14 -115.45
CA PHE A 209 43.34 88.61 -116.68
C PHE A 209 42.78 89.99 -117.05
N HIS A 210 43.69 90.90 -117.44
CA HIS A 210 43.41 92.27 -117.89
C HIS A 210 44.03 92.47 -119.28
N GLY A 211 43.37 91.91 -120.30
CA GLY A 211 43.90 91.84 -121.67
C GLY A 211 45.11 90.90 -121.82
N THR A 212 45.84 91.03 -122.92
CA THR A 212 46.99 90.15 -123.26
C THR A 212 48.22 90.28 -122.36
N ALA A 213 48.35 91.39 -121.61
CA ALA A 213 49.63 91.86 -121.07
C ALA A 213 49.73 91.87 -119.54
N LEU A 214 48.61 91.71 -118.83
CA LEU A 214 48.55 91.75 -117.37
C LEU A 214 47.70 90.59 -116.87
N VAL A 215 48.30 89.76 -116.01
CA VAL A 215 47.62 88.69 -115.28
C VAL A 215 48.01 88.85 -113.81
N SER A 216 47.01 89.03 -112.94
CA SER A 216 47.18 89.06 -111.49
C SER A 216 46.63 87.77 -110.90
N GLY A 217 47.54 86.87 -110.57
CA GLY A 217 47.25 85.58 -109.93
C GLY A 217 48.05 85.41 -108.65
N GLY A 218 47.47 84.73 -107.66
CA GLY A 218 48.15 84.45 -106.40
C GLY A 218 47.23 84.23 -105.20
N VAL A 219 47.56 83.20 -104.41
CA VAL A 219 46.84 82.86 -103.18
C VAL A 219 47.11 83.93 -102.11
N LYS A 220 46.09 84.74 -101.76
CA LYS A 220 46.09 85.50 -100.50
C LYS A 220 46.16 84.50 -99.33
N GLY A 221 47.08 84.71 -98.40
CA GLY A 221 47.42 83.69 -97.38
C GLY A 221 46.34 83.48 -96.32
N GLU A 222 46.03 82.20 -96.06
CA GLU A 222 45.27 81.55 -94.96
C GLU A 222 43.90 82.12 -94.49
N GLY A 223 43.57 83.37 -94.74
CA GLY A 223 42.24 83.93 -94.51
C GLY A 223 41.26 83.53 -95.62
N LEU A 224 40.04 83.16 -95.22
CA LEU A 224 38.90 82.96 -96.13
C LEU A 224 38.53 84.27 -96.85
N GLY A 225 37.98 84.16 -98.05
CA GLY A 225 37.37 85.29 -98.75
C GLY A 225 36.22 85.93 -97.96
N ILE A 226 35.96 87.21 -98.20
CA ILE A 226 34.82 87.95 -97.64
C ILE A 226 33.50 87.26 -98.03
N LEU A 227 33.39 86.81 -99.28
CA LEU A 227 32.19 86.15 -99.81
C LEU A 227 32.11 84.68 -99.39
N GLU A 228 33.25 83.99 -99.32
CA GLU A 228 33.33 82.63 -98.75
C GLU A 228 32.86 82.60 -97.29
N THR A 229 33.35 83.55 -96.47
CA THR A 229 32.97 83.72 -95.07
C THR A 229 31.47 83.97 -94.92
N LYS A 230 30.89 84.83 -95.78
CA LYS A 230 29.45 85.11 -95.80
C LYS A 230 28.63 83.84 -96.06
N ARG A 231 29.05 83.00 -97.01
CA ARG A 231 28.40 81.71 -97.29
C ARG A 231 28.59 80.69 -96.17
N GLU A 232 29.80 80.55 -95.60
CA GLU A 232 30.05 79.60 -94.50
C GLU A 232 29.13 79.92 -93.31
N ILE A 233 28.93 81.20 -92.99
CA ILE A 233 27.97 81.65 -91.97
C ILE A 233 26.55 81.20 -92.32
N THR A 234 26.04 81.44 -93.54
CA THR A 234 24.68 81.02 -93.93
C THR A 234 24.48 79.49 -93.93
N GLU A 235 25.49 78.71 -94.34
CA GLU A 235 25.42 77.24 -94.29
C GLU A 235 25.44 76.72 -92.83
N LEU A 236 26.23 77.34 -91.95
CA LEU A 236 26.24 77.03 -90.52
C LEU A 236 24.94 77.48 -89.81
N GLU A 237 24.32 78.57 -90.23
CA GLU A 237 23.00 79.02 -89.71
C GLU A 237 21.91 77.99 -90.01
N GLN A 238 21.87 77.46 -91.24
CA GLN A 238 20.94 76.40 -91.62
C GLN A 238 21.23 75.09 -90.85
N ARG A 239 22.50 74.71 -90.69
CA ARG A 239 22.89 73.51 -89.92
C ARG A 239 22.60 73.62 -88.43
N THR A 240 22.87 74.77 -87.81
CA THR A 240 22.57 74.98 -86.38
C THR A 240 21.07 74.98 -86.12
N ALA A 241 20.25 75.56 -86.99
CA ALA A 241 18.78 75.48 -86.87
C ALA A 241 18.25 74.04 -87.03
N ALA A 242 18.85 73.24 -87.92
CA ALA A 242 18.49 71.82 -88.08
C ALA A 242 18.87 70.97 -86.84
N GLU A 243 20.05 71.18 -86.28
CA GLU A 243 20.46 70.47 -85.05
C GLU A 243 19.68 70.95 -83.82
N GLN A 244 19.33 72.25 -83.71
CA GLN A 244 18.44 72.76 -82.65
C GLN A 244 17.06 72.09 -82.66
N THR A 245 16.47 71.88 -83.84
CA THR A 245 15.16 71.20 -83.96
C THR A 245 15.25 69.69 -83.70
N LEU A 246 16.42 69.06 -83.90
CA LEU A 246 16.66 67.67 -83.52
C LEU A 246 16.91 67.51 -82.01
N VAL A 247 17.71 68.39 -81.41
CA VAL A 247 17.93 68.49 -79.95
C VAL A 247 16.59 68.70 -79.23
N HIS A 248 15.75 69.63 -79.70
CA HIS A 248 14.44 69.88 -79.07
C HIS A 248 13.51 68.64 -79.13
N ARG A 249 13.53 67.89 -80.25
CA ARG A 249 12.76 66.65 -80.39
C ARG A 249 13.24 65.56 -79.44
N LEU A 250 14.56 65.32 -79.37
CA LEU A 250 15.15 64.31 -78.48
C LEU A 250 14.85 64.62 -77.00
N THR A 251 14.89 65.90 -76.60
CA THR A 251 14.47 66.33 -75.26
C THR A 251 12.99 66.05 -74.98
N GLY A 252 12.12 66.20 -75.99
CA GLY A 252 10.71 65.80 -75.91
C GLY A 252 10.54 64.29 -75.71
N GLU A 253 11.18 63.48 -76.54
CA GLU A 253 11.15 62.01 -76.46
C GLU A 253 11.67 61.49 -75.10
N ILE A 254 12.73 62.10 -74.55
CA ILE A 254 13.23 61.78 -73.20
C ILE A 254 12.20 62.16 -72.13
N GLY A 255 11.50 63.28 -72.26
CA GLY A 255 10.43 63.68 -71.34
C GLY A 255 9.23 62.72 -71.34
N GLU A 256 8.84 62.22 -72.51
CA GLU A 256 7.79 61.18 -72.63
C GLU A 256 8.23 59.85 -71.99
N LEU A 257 9.48 59.43 -72.24
CA LEU A 257 10.06 58.23 -71.63
C LEU A 257 10.21 58.35 -70.11
N ASP A 258 10.55 59.52 -69.57
CA ASP A 258 10.61 59.76 -68.11
C ASP A 258 9.23 59.69 -67.47
N VAL A 259 8.19 60.24 -68.11
CA VAL A 259 6.80 60.11 -67.64
C VAL A 259 6.31 58.66 -67.73
N ALA A 260 6.70 57.91 -68.77
CA ALA A 260 6.39 56.49 -68.90
C ALA A 260 7.09 55.65 -67.82
N ALA A 261 8.39 55.86 -67.61
CA ALA A 261 9.17 55.17 -66.59
C ALA A 261 8.63 55.46 -65.18
N GLN A 262 8.28 56.70 -64.86
CA GLN A 262 7.68 57.05 -63.56
C GLN A 262 6.34 56.33 -63.33
N ARG A 263 5.48 56.22 -64.36
CA ARG A 263 4.22 55.44 -64.30
C ARG A 263 4.44 53.93 -64.22
N ALA A 264 5.55 53.42 -64.74
CA ALA A 264 5.94 52.03 -64.57
C ALA A 264 6.44 51.77 -63.13
N GLU A 265 7.21 52.70 -62.57
CA GLU A 265 7.76 52.61 -61.21
C GLU A 265 6.70 52.77 -60.10
N THR A 266 5.69 53.64 -60.26
CA THR A 266 4.57 53.71 -59.30
C THR A 266 3.77 52.40 -59.27
N ALA A 267 3.36 51.90 -60.43
CA ALA A 267 2.59 50.66 -60.55
C ALA A 267 3.40 49.43 -60.08
N LEU A 268 4.72 49.41 -60.29
CA LEU A 268 5.59 48.36 -59.76
C LEU A 268 5.65 48.39 -58.21
N ASN A 269 5.60 49.57 -57.60
CA ASN A 269 5.60 49.69 -56.14
C ASN A 269 4.22 49.35 -55.52
N GLU A 270 3.12 49.59 -56.24
CA GLU A 270 1.77 49.10 -55.88
C GLU A 270 1.73 47.56 -55.91
N LEU A 271 2.18 46.93 -57.01
CA LEU A 271 2.26 45.47 -57.14
C LEU A 271 3.20 44.82 -56.10
N ARG A 272 4.32 45.48 -55.73
CA ARG A 272 5.20 45.04 -54.65
C ARG A 272 4.52 45.08 -53.28
N LEU A 273 3.67 46.08 -53.03
CA LEU A 273 2.90 46.16 -51.78
C LEU A 273 1.86 45.04 -51.71
N GLU A 274 1.16 44.74 -52.82
CA GLU A 274 0.25 43.61 -52.91
C GLU A 274 0.98 42.27 -52.72
N GLN A 275 2.12 42.06 -53.39
CA GLN A 275 2.96 40.88 -53.20
C GLN A 275 3.33 40.71 -51.72
N HIS A 276 3.79 41.77 -51.05
CA HIS A 276 4.18 41.71 -49.64
C HIS A 276 2.99 41.41 -48.70
N GLN A 277 1.79 41.90 -49.03
CA GLN A 277 0.57 41.54 -48.31
C GLN A 277 0.23 40.04 -48.47
N GLN A 278 0.36 39.49 -49.69
CA GLN A 278 0.16 38.05 -49.93
C GLN A 278 1.23 37.19 -49.25
N GLU A 279 2.49 37.63 -49.21
CA GLU A 279 3.56 36.95 -48.48
C GLU A 279 3.30 36.93 -46.96
N LYS A 280 2.80 38.04 -46.40
CA LYS A 280 2.38 38.10 -44.99
C LYS A 280 1.15 37.21 -44.71
N ALA A 281 0.20 37.14 -45.64
CA ALA A 281 -0.97 36.26 -45.51
C ALA A 281 -0.56 34.76 -45.58
N MET A 282 0.35 34.40 -46.49
CA MET A 282 0.93 33.06 -46.59
C MET A 282 1.62 32.65 -45.28
N LEU A 283 2.53 33.46 -44.75
CA LEU A 283 3.20 33.18 -43.48
C LEU A 283 2.22 33.04 -42.31
N GLY A 284 1.16 33.86 -42.28
CA GLY A 284 0.08 33.73 -41.30
C GLY A 284 -0.67 32.40 -41.39
N HIS A 285 -0.97 31.94 -42.61
CA HIS A 285 -1.60 30.64 -42.83
C HIS A 285 -0.66 29.46 -42.58
N GLU A 286 0.63 29.57 -42.88
CA GLU A 286 1.64 28.55 -42.56
C GLU A 286 1.79 28.38 -41.04
N MET A 287 1.86 29.48 -40.28
CA MET A 287 1.85 29.43 -38.80
C MET A 287 0.57 28.82 -38.22
N GLN A 288 -0.60 29.19 -38.77
CA GLN A 288 -1.88 28.59 -38.36
C GLN A 288 -1.91 27.08 -38.59
N LEU A 289 -1.32 26.60 -39.68
CA LEU A 289 -1.28 25.17 -40.00
C LEU A 289 -0.29 24.41 -39.12
N ALA A 290 0.90 24.94 -38.89
CA ALA A 290 1.86 24.37 -37.94
C ALA A 290 1.23 24.21 -36.54
N SER A 291 0.52 25.23 -36.05
CA SER A 291 -0.18 25.17 -34.76
C SER A 291 -1.31 24.13 -34.72
N LEU A 292 -2.06 23.97 -35.83
CA LEU A 292 -3.13 22.97 -35.92
C LEU A 292 -2.58 21.54 -36.06
N ASP A 293 -1.47 21.35 -36.79
CA ASP A 293 -0.80 20.07 -36.94
C ASP A 293 -0.14 19.64 -35.60
N GLU A 294 0.39 20.58 -34.80
CA GLU A 294 0.83 20.32 -33.42
C GLU A 294 -0.33 19.97 -32.48
N GLU A 295 -1.47 20.67 -32.58
CA GLU A 295 -2.68 20.34 -31.82
C GLU A 295 -3.24 18.96 -32.19
N GLU A 296 -3.27 18.61 -33.49
CA GLU A 296 -3.69 17.28 -33.97
C GLU A 296 -2.75 16.18 -33.43
N ALA A 297 -1.43 16.39 -33.47
CA ALA A 297 -0.45 15.46 -32.92
C ALA A 297 -0.62 15.26 -31.40
N ARG A 298 -0.83 16.35 -30.65
CA ARG A 298 -1.06 16.32 -29.20
C ARG A 298 -2.37 15.64 -28.83
N LEU A 299 -3.44 15.87 -29.61
CA LEU A 299 -4.72 15.19 -29.43
C LEU A 299 -4.64 13.71 -29.80
N GLY A 300 -3.86 13.35 -30.82
CA GLY A 300 -3.54 11.97 -31.18
C GLY A 300 -2.87 11.22 -30.03
N GLN A 301 -1.76 11.75 -29.50
CA GLN A 301 -1.07 11.18 -28.33
C GLN A 301 -2.00 11.01 -27.12
N LYS A 302 -2.84 12.01 -26.82
CA LYS A 302 -3.81 11.92 -25.71
C LYS A 302 -4.88 10.86 -25.95
N ARG A 303 -5.39 10.75 -27.18
CA ARG A 303 -6.39 9.73 -27.55
C ARG A 303 -5.80 8.33 -27.42
N ASP A 304 -4.56 8.14 -27.84
CA ASP A 304 -3.91 6.84 -27.84
C ASP A 304 -3.51 6.42 -26.41
N LEU A 305 -3.12 7.36 -25.54
CA LEU A 305 -2.99 7.15 -24.09
C LEU A 305 -4.32 6.67 -23.47
N VAL A 306 -5.41 7.41 -23.68
CA VAL A 306 -6.75 7.02 -23.19
C VAL A 306 -7.20 5.67 -23.74
N ALA A 307 -6.79 5.32 -24.97
CA ALA A 307 -7.05 4.01 -25.57
C ALA A 307 -6.14 2.89 -25.01
N THR A 308 -5.07 3.20 -24.28
CA THR A 308 -4.30 2.22 -23.48
C THR A 308 -4.83 2.13 -22.04
N GLU A 309 -5.14 3.25 -21.40
CA GLU A 309 -5.77 3.30 -20.07
C GLU A 309 -7.07 2.50 -20.05
N ARG A 310 -7.96 2.71 -21.05
CA ARG A 310 -9.21 1.95 -21.14
C ARG A 310 -8.98 0.45 -21.32
N ARG A 311 -7.94 0.03 -22.05
CA ARG A 311 -7.60 -1.40 -22.18
C ARG A 311 -7.14 -2.01 -20.86
N SER A 312 -6.32 -1.30 -20.06
CA SER A 312 -5.97 -1.75 -18.70
C SER A 312 -7.23 -1.93 -17.84
N VAL A 313 -8.14 -0.95 -17.87
CA VAL A 313 -9.40 -1.02 -17.11
C VAL A 313 -10.32 -2.15 -17.61
N ASP A 314 -10.43 -2.35 -18.93
CA ASP A 314 -11.21 -3.43 -19.53
C ASP A 314 -10.64 -4.82 -19.12
N GLU A 315 -9.31 -4.96 -19.06
CA GLU A 315 -8.60 -6.18 -18.60
C GLU A 315 -8.72 -6.40 -17.08
N GLU A 316 -8.59 -5.35 -16.27
CA GLU A 316 -8.78 -5.38 -14.81
C GLU A 316 -10.22 -5.75 -14.44
N LEU A 317 -11.22 -5.19 -15.13
CA LEU A 317 -12.63 -5.54 -14.95
C LEU A 317 -12.87 -7.03 -15.27
N ALA A 318 -12.34 -7.54 -16.40
CA ALA A 318 -12.46 -8.96 -16.73
C ALA A 318 -11.84 -9.87 -15.67
N ALA A 319 -10.66 -9.51 -15.13
CA ALA A 319 -10.01 -10.26 -14.05
C ALA A 319 -10.81 -10.22 -12.73
N LEU A 320 -11.46 -9.09 -12.41
CA LEU A 320 -12.35 -8.96 -11.26
C LEU A 320 -13.66 -9.74 -11.44
N GLU A 321 -14.23 -9.79 -12.65
CA GLU A 321 -15.43 -10.59 -12.93
C GLU A 321 -15.16 -12.10 -12.80
N VAL A 322 -14.00 -12.59 -13.28
CA VAL A 322 -13.58 -13.98 -13.06
C VAL A 322 -13.47 -14.29 -11.57
N ARG A 323 -12.71 -13.48 -10.80
CA ARG A 323 -12.59 -13.64 -9.33
C ARG A 323 -13.93 -13.60 -8.61
N ARG A 324 -14.86 -12.74 -9.05
CA ARG A 324 -16.24 -12.68 -8.52
C ARG A 324 -16.96 -14.00 -8.75
N THR A 325 -16.86 -14.59 -9.94
CA THR A 325 -17.50 -15.90 -10.23
C THR A 325 -16.86 -17.06 -9.46
N GLU A 326 -15.53 -17.06 -9.30
CA GLU A 326 -14.81 -18.05 -8.48
C GLU A 326 -15.23 -17.95 -7.00
N ALA A 327 -15.27 -16.72 -6.46
CA ALA A 327 -15.72 -16.46 -5.09
C ALA A 327 -17.18 -16.89 -4.89
N GLN A 328 -18.09 -16.55 -5.81
CA GLN A 328 -19.49 -16.94 -5.74
C GLN A 328 -19.67 -18.47 -5.77
N ALA A 329 -18.91 -19.18 -6.61
CA ALA A 329 -18.91 -20.64 -6.63
C ALA A 329 -18.35 -21.25 -5.34
N SER A 330 -17.32 -20.62 -4.75
CA SER A 330 -16.77 -21.09 -3.46
C SER A 330 -17.74 -20.89 -2.30
N ILE A 331 -18.51 -19.80 -2.29
CA ILE A 331 -19.57 -19.54 -1.28
C ILE A 331 -20.66 -20.61 -1.38
N VAL A 332 -21.18 -20.89 -2.58
CA VAL A 332 -22.22 -21.93 -2.76
C VAL A 332 -21.73 -23.30 -2.27
N ARG A 333 -20.47 -23.66 -2.58
CA ARG A 333 -19.89 -24.93 -2.11
C ARG A 333 -19.74 -24.98 -0.59
N LEU A 334 -19.35 -23.87 0.04
CA LEU A 334 -19.23 -23.77 1.50
C LEU A 334 -20.59 -23.78 2.21
N GLU A 335 -21.63 -23.18 1.62
CA GLU A 335 -23.02 -23.30 2.12
C GLU A 335 -23.53 -24.75 2.03
N GLU A 336 -23.18 -25.49 0.97
CA GLU A 336 -23.50 -26.91 0.84
C GLU A 336 -22.72 -27.75 1.88
N GLU A 337 -21.41 -27.54 2.01
CA GLU A 337 -20.57 -28.19 3.04
C GLU A 337 -21.07 -27.91 4.47
N GLN A 338 -21.55 -26.68 4.75
CA GLN A 338 -22.13 -26.30 6.04
C GLN A 338 -23.46 -27.03 6.31
N ARG A 339 -24.39 -27.05 5.35
CA ARG A 339 -25.68 -27.78 5.50
C ARG A 339 -25.44 -29.27 5.76
N ASP A 340 -24.49 -29.86 5.04
CA ASP A 340 -24.08 -31.25 5.24
C ASP A 340 -23.49 -31.49 6.64
N ALA A 341 -22.76 -30.52 7.20
CA ALA A 341 -22.23 -30.57 8.56
C ALA A 341 -23.35 -30.42 9.63
N ASP A 342 -24.28 -29.50 9.44
CA ASP A 342 -25.41 -29.25 10.34
C ASP A 342 -26.37 -30.45 10.41
N GLU A 343 -26.69 -31.08 9.27
CA GLU A 343 -27.48 -32.32 9.27
C GLU A 343 -26.78 -33.46 10.02
N ARG A 344 -25.45 -33.61 9.85
CA ARG A 344 -24.66 -34.60 10.59
C ARG A 344 -24.59 -34.28 12.08
N LEU A 345 -24.52 -33.00 12.46
CA LEU A 345 -24.56 -32.54 13.85
C LEU A 345 -25.91 -32.88 14.49
N ILE A 346 -27.03 -32.52 13.87
CA ILE A 346 -28.39 -32.84 14.33
C ILE A 346 -28.57 -34.35 14.47
N ALA A 347 -28.13 -35.13 13.47
CA ALA A 347 -28.16 -36.59 13.52
C ALA A 347 -27.22 -37.19 14.59
N SER A 348 -26.18 -36.47 15.03
CA SER A 348 -25.35 -36.89 16.18
C SER A 348 -25.99 -36.54 17.52
N GLN A 349 -26.54 -35.32 17.67
CA GLN A 349 -27.23 -34.86 18.87
C GLN A 349 -28.44 -35.74 19.19
N ARG A 350 -29.23 -36.09 18.17
CA ARG A 350 -30.34 -37.04 18.30
C ARG A 350 -29.89 -38.40 18.84
N ARG A 351 -28.82 -38.98 18.30
CA ARG A 351 -28.25 -40.25 18.80
C ARG A 351 -27.75 -40.14 20.25
N VAL A 352 -27.23 -38.98 20.65
CA VAL A 352 -26.85 -38.71 22.05
C VAL A 352 -28.08 -38.61 22.97
N MET A 353 -29.20 -38.02 22.51
CA MET A 353 -30.46 -38.01 23.25
C MET A 353 -31.05 -39.42 23.41
N GLU A 354 -31.20 -40.16 22.31
CA GLU A 354 -31.67 -41.55 22.30
C GLU A 354 -30.80 -42.46 23.20
N ALA A 355 -29.47 -42.25 23.20
CA ALA A 355 -28.56 -42.93 24.10
C ALA A 355 -28.78 -42.55 25.58
N ARG A 356 -28.94 -41.25 25.90
CA ARG A 356 -29.22 -40.77 27.27
C ARG A 356 -30.53 -41.35 27.81
N GLU A 357 -31.60 -41.36 27.02
CA GLU A 357 -32.88 -41.98 27.40
C GLU A 357 -32.72 -43.48 27.69
N SER A 358 -31.94 -44.20 26.88
CA SER A 358 -31.65 -45.62 27.12
C SER A 358 -30.84 -45.85 28.41
N ILE A 359 -29.89 -44.95 28.74
CA ILE A 359 -29.10 -45.01 29.96
C ILE A 359 -29.98 -44.72 31.18
N GLU A 360 -30.89 -43.76 31.10
CA GLU A 360 -31.87 -43.51 32.16
C GLU A 360 -32.80 -44.70 32.38
N HIS A 361 -33.32 -45.32 31.32
CA HIS A 361 -34.16 -46.52 31.43
C HIS A 361 -33.39 -47.66 32.12
N LEU A 362 -32.21 -48.01 31.60
CA LEU A 362 -31.35 -49.05 32.20
C LEU A 362 -30.95 -48.74 33.65
N SER A 363 -30.79 -47.46 34.01
CA SER A 363 -30.51 -47.02 35.37
C SER A 363 -31.71 -47.23 36.31
N ARG A 364 -32.94 -46.95 35.85
CA ARG A 364 -34.18 -47.23 36.59
C ARG A 364 -34.37 -48.74 36.79
N ASP A 365 -34.22 -49.53 35.73
CA ASP A 365 -34.31 -50.99 35.78
C ASP A 365 -33.27 -51.60 36.74
N ALA A 366 -32.03 -51.10 36.71
CA ALA A 366 -30.97 -51.50 37.62
C ALA A 366 -31.23 -51.06 39.08
N ALA A 367 -31.94 -49.95 39.30
CA ALA A 367 -32.36 -49.52 40.63
C ALA A 367 -33.49 -50.40 41.18
N GLU A 368 -34.48 -50.75 40.36
CA GLU A 368 -35.54 -51.70 40.73
C GLU A 368 -34.97 -53.10 41.04
N ALA A 369 -34.07 -53.60 40.19
CA ALA A 369 -33.37 -54.87 40.42
C ALA A 369 -32.55 -54.87 41.72
N LYS A 370 -31.88 -53.77 42.06
CA LYS A 370 -31.19 -53.59 43.35
C LYS A 370 -32.15 -53.58 44.55
N ALA A 371 -33.28 -52.88 44.43
CA ALA A 371 -34.30 -52.84 45.48
C ALA A 371 -34.94 -54.22 45.71
N ALA A 372 -35.26 -54.94 44.63
CA ALA A 372 -35.74 -56.32 44.69
C ALA A 372 -34.71 -57.27 45.32
N HIS A 373 -33.42 -57.12 44.98
CA HIS A 373 -32.34 -57.90 45.57
C HIS A 373 -32.17 -57.62 47.08
N ALA A 374 -32.20 -56.36 47.50
CA ALA A 374 -32.17 -55.98 48.92
C ALA A 374 -33.35 -56.58 49.69
N GLY A 375 -34.57 -56.51 49.14
CA GLY A 375 -35.76 -57.14 49.73
C GLY A 375 -35.72 -58.67 49.75
N LEU A 376 -34.94 -59.32 48.88
CA LEU A 376 -34.65 -60.75 48.96
C LEU A 376 -33.62 -61.08 50.05
N ILE A 377 -32.60 -60.24 50.26
CA ILE A 377 -31.62 -60.39 51.34
C ILE A 377 -32.32 -60.26 52.72
N GLU A 378 -33.20 -59.27 52.88
CA GLU A 378 -33.96 -59.07 54.13
C GLU A 378 -34.88 -60.26 54.43
N ARG A 379 -35.56 -60.81 53.41
CA ARG A 379 -36.36 -62.04 53.57
C ARG A 379 -35.48 -63.25 53.91
N ALA A 380 -34.31 -63.37 53.30
CA ALA A 380 -33.39 -64.47 53.57
C ALA A 380 -32.86 -64.44 55.02
N SER A 381 -32.42 -63.28 55.52
CA SER A 381 -31.96 -63.14 56.90
C SER A 381 -33.10 -63.29 57.92
N GLY A 382 -34.31 -62.81 57.61
CA GLY A 382 -35.51 -63.05 58.42
C GLY A 382 -35.91 -64.53 58.50
N LEU A 383 -35.79 -65.27 57.39
CA LEU A 383 -35.99 -66.71 57.36
C LEU A 383 -34.89 -67.47 58.13
N GLU A 384 -33.62 -67.05 58.00
CA GLU A 384 -32.51 -67.66 58.74
C GLU A 384 -32.64 -67.46 60.26
N ALA A 385 -33.00 -66.24 60.69
CA ALA A 385 -33.28 -65.96 62.10
C ALA A 385 -34.48 -66.79 62.62
N SER A 386 -35.49 -67.01 61.78
CA SER A 386 -36.64 -67.86 62.10
C SER A 386 -36.24 -69.34 62.21
N ALA A 387 -35.37 -69.83 61.32
CA ALA A 387 -34.83 -71.19 61.38
C ALA A 387 -33.99 -71.42 62.65
N ARG A 388 -33.04 -70.53 62.95
CA ARG A 388 -32.23 -70.58 64.19
C ARG A 388 -33.11 -70.57 65.46
N ARG A 389 -34.21 -69.81 65.44
CA ARG A 389 -35.19 -69.80 66.56
C ARG A 389 -35.92 -71.15 66.71
N LEU A 390 -36.30 -71.79 65.61
CA LEU A 390 -36.92 -73.12 65.61
C LEU A 390 -35.93 -74.21 66.04
N GLU A 391 -34.66 -74.12 65.64
CA GLU A 391 -33.60 -75.04 66.10
C GLU A 391 -33.39 -74.95 67.61
N LEU A 392 -33.28 -73.75 68.18
CA LEU A 392 -33.17 -73.55 69.62
C LEU A 392 -34.40 -74.08 70.38
N ALA A 393 -35.61 -73.84 69.87
CA ALA A 393 -36.84 -74.39 70.46
C ALA A 393 -36.90 -75.93 70.37
N SER A 394 -36.38 -76.52 69.29
CA SER A 394 -36.25 -77.97 69.12
C SER A 394 -35.24 -78.58 70.09
N GLN A 395 -34.11 -77.92 70.32
CA GLN A 395 -33.11 -78.30 71.32
C GLN A 395 -33.68 -78.23 72.74
N GLU A 396 -34.46 -77.18 73.07
CA GLU A 396 -35.14 -77.08 74.37
C GLU A 396 -36.21 -78.16 74.55
N LEU A 397 -36.97 -78.49 73.50
CA LEU A 397 -37.92 -79.60 73.53
C LEU A 397 -37.21 -80.95 73.71
N ALA A 398 -36.04 -81.14 73.13
CA ALA A 398 -35.23 -82.35 73.31
C ALA A 398 -34.71 -82.50 74.75
N THR A 399 -34.20 -81.43 75.38
CA THR A 399 -33.76 -81.49 76.80
C THR A 399 -34.93 -81.66 77.77
N ARG A 400 -36.08 -81.04 77.50
CA ARG A 400 -37.33 -81.29 78.23
C ARG A 400 -37.79 -82.76 78.09
N PHE A 401 -37.62 -83.36 76.91
CA PHE A 401 -37.96 -84.76 76.66
C PHE A 401 -37.04 -85.74 77.41
N THR A 402 -35.71 -85.55 77.36
CA THR A 402 -34.77 -86.43 78.09
C THR A 402 -34.95 -86.32 79.60
N SER A 403 -35.21 -85.11 80.12
CA SER A 403 -35.57 -84.89 81.52
C SER A 403 -36.82 -85.70 81.92
N ARG A 404 -37.94 -85.53 81.19
CA ARG A 404 -39.18 -86.31 81.38
C ARG A 404 -38.97 -87.83 81.27
N GLN A 405 -38.09 -88.28 80.38
CA GLN A 405 -37.76 -89.70 80.24
C GLN A 405 -36.99 -90.23 81.45
N SER A 406 -36.11 -89.42 82.05
CA SER A 406 -35.38 -89.76 83.28
C SER A 406 -36.31 -89.84 84.50
N ASP A 407 -37.28 -88.94 84.61
CA ASP A 407 -38.30 -88.98 85.67
C ASP A 407 -39.27 -90.15 85.49
N HIS A 408 -39.61 -90.51 84.25
CA HIS A 408 -40.39 -91.72 83.98
C HIS A 408 -39.61 -93.00 84.33
N ALA A 409 -38.30 -93.03 84.10
CA ALA A 409 -37.44 -94.12 84.55
C ALA A 409 -37.39 -94.19 86.09
N ARG A 410 -37.16 -93.07 86.78
CA ARG A 410 -37.15 -92.99 88.26
C ARG A 410 -38.46 -93.46 88.88
N THR A 411 -39.60 -92.95 88.40
CA THR A 411 -40.92 -93.31 88.92
C THR A 411 -41.26 -94.78 88.65
N ARG A 412 -40.84 -95.34 87.52
CA ARG A 412 -40.95 -96.78 87.23
C ARG A 412 -40.09 -97.62 88.17
N THR A 413 -38.82 -97.28 88.38
CA THR A 413 -37.94 -98.00 89.32
C THR A 413 -38.48 -97.92 90.75
N GLY A 414 -39.00 -96.76 91.18
CA GLY A 414 -39.64 -96.60 92.48
C GLY A 414 -40.91 -97.45 92.64
N ARG A 415 -41.75 -97.53 91.60
CA ARG A 415 -42.92 -98.44 91.56
C ARG A 415 -42.48 -99.91 91.68
N ASP A 416 -41.48 -100.30 90.92
CA ASP A 416 -41.03 -101.69 90.86
C ASP A 416 -40.35 -102.11 92.18
N ALA A 417 -39.67 -101.17 92.86
CA ALA A 417 -39.19 -101.34 94.23
C ALA A 417 -40.33 -101.42 95.27
N LEU A 418 -41.40 -100.62 95.14
CA LEU A 418 -42.60 -100.73 95.99
C LEU A 418 -43.26 -102.10 95.85
N ILE A 419 -43.37 -102.63 94.63
CA ILE A 419 -43.94 -103.96 94.36
C ILE A 419 -43.10 -105.04 95.04
N ALA A 420 -41.76 -104.94 94.97
CA ALA A 420 -40.88 -105.86 95.67
C ALA A 420 -40.99 -105.76 97.21
N ALA A 421 -41.13 -104.55 97.76
CA ALA A 421 -41.33 -104.33 99.19
C ALA A 421 -42.68 -104.89 99.69
N VAL A 422 -43.77 -104.69 98.92
CA VAL A 422 -45.08 -105.29 99.23
C VAL A 422 -45.00 -106.81 99.20
N ALA A 423 -44.36 -107.40 98.19
CA ALA A 423 -44.17 -108.85 98.09
C ALA A 423 -43.39 -109.42 99.30
N ALA A 424 -42.32 -108.75 99.73
CA ALA A 424 -41.55 -109.12 100.92
C ALA A 424 -42.40 -109.04 102.20
N SER A 425 -43.13 -107.93 102.41
CA SER A 425 -44.03 -107.79 103.56
C SER A 425 -45.15 -108.84 103.57
N THR A 426 -45.72 -109.20 102.41
CA THR A 426 -46.71 -110.31 102.35
C THR A 426 -46.10 -111.66 102.68
N GLN A 427 -44.88 -111.95 102.20
CA GLN A 427 -44.18 -113.19 102.54
C GLN A 427 -43.84 -113.27 104.03
N GLN A 428 -43.49 -112.14 104.66
CA GLN A 428 -43.22 -112.08 106.09
C GLN A 428 -44.51 -112.23 106.92
N LEU A 429 -45.63 -111.61 106.50
CA LEU A 429 -46.94 -111.83 107.12
C LEU A 429 -47.39 -113.30 107.05
N ASP A 430 -47.18 -113.98 105.91
CA ASP A 430 -47.47 -115.42 105.80
C ASP A 430 -46.58 -116.27 106.73
N ALA A 431 -45.31 -115.88 106.92
CA ALA A 431 -44.40 -116.52 107.88
C ALA A 431 -44.85 -116.30 109.33
N ASP A 432 -45.26 -115.08 109.69
CA ASP A 432 -45.76 -114.74 111.03
C ASP A 432 -47.08 -115.46 111.34
N VAL A 433 -48.02 -115.51 110.38
CA VAL A 433 -49.29 -116.25 110.51
C VAL A 433 -49.06 -117.75 110.66
N THR A 434 -48.16 -118.34 109.87
CA THR A 434 -47.83 -119.77 110.00
C THR A 434 -47.11 -120.08 111.31
N GLY A 435 -46.21 -119.20 111.78
CA GLY A 435 -45.58 -119.27 113.10
C GLY A 435 -46.60 -119.22 114.25
N LEU A 436 -47.53 -118.25 114.21
CA LEU A 436 -48.62 -118.13 115.19
C LEU A 436 -49.53 -119.38 115.20
N SER A 437 -49.76 -119.99 114.04
CA SER A 437 -50.53 -121.24 113.90
C SER A 437 -49.83 -122.46 114.50
N ALA A 438 -48.49 -122.46 114.56
CA ALA A 438 -47.70 -123.50 115.21
C ALA A 438 -47.70 -123.29 116.73
N LEU A 439 -47.44 -122.07 117.19
CA LEU A 439 -47.43 -121.72 118.62
C LEU A 439 -48.77 -122.06 119.29
N ARG A 440 -49.90 -121.71 118.65
CA ARG A 440 -51.25 -122.07 119.13
C ARG A 440 -51.48 -123.59 119.24
N ARG A 441 -50.83 -124.38 118.38
CA ARG A 441 -50.92 -125.85 118.37
C ARG A 441 -50.14 -126.48 119.51
N ASP A 442 -49.01 -125.87 119.90
CA ASP A 442 -48.18 -126.36 121.00
C ASP A 442 -48.72 -125.93 122.38
N VAL A 443 -49.36 -124.76 122.47
CA VAL A 443 -50.16 -124.38 123.66
C VAL A 443 -51.29 -125.38 123.94
N LEU A 444 -52.01 -125.83 122.89
CA LEU A 444 -53.06 -126.85 123.05
C LEU A 444 -52.52 -128.20 123.53
N LYS A 445 -51.32 -128.62 123.09
CA LYS A 445 -50.66 -129.83 123.61
C LYS A 445 -50.25 -129.69 125.09
N ALA A 446 -49.83 -128.49 125.49
CA ALA A 446 -49.42 -128.22 126.86
C ALA A 446 -50.62 -128.27 127.83
N ASP A 447 -51.76 -127.68 127.46
CA ASP A 447 -52.99 -127.75 128.26
C ASP A 447 -53.50 -129.19 128.40
N ASP A 448 -53.52 -129.96 127.31
CA ASP A 448 -53.92 -131.38 127.30
C ASP A 448 -52.99 -132.27 128.14
N ALA A 449 -51.72 -131.88 128.33
CA ALA A 449 -50.78 -132.54 129.23
C ALA A 449 -50.99 -132.14 130.71
N VAL A 450 -51.32 -130.87 130.98
CA VAL A 450 -51.64 -130.37 132.33
C VAL A 450 -52.94 -130.99 132.86
N GLN A 451 -53.94 -131.18 132.02
CA GLN A 451 -55.20 -131.88 132.35
C GLN A 451 -54.93 -133.30 132.89
N ARG A 452 -54.10 -134.07 132.18
CA ARG A 452 -53.76 -135.47 132.54
C ARG A 452 -53.00 -135.56 133.86
N LEU A 453 -51.99 -134.72 134.05
CA LEU A 453 -51.24 -134.63 135.31
C LEU A 453 -52.13 -134.30 136.51
N ARG A 454 -53.24 -133.57 136.28
CA ARG A 454 -54.25 -133.28 137.32
C ARG A 454 -55.08 -134.52 137.68
N THR A 455 -55.58 -135.25 136.68
CA THR A 455 -56.33 -136.50 136.93
C THR A 455 -55.46 -137.58 137.57
N ASP A 456 -54.19 -137.66 137.22
CA ASP A 456 -53.25 -138.61 137.83
C ASP A 456 -53.00 -138.28 139.32
N PHE A 457 -52.93 -137.00 139.67
CA PHE A 457 -52.75 -136.53 141.05
C PHE A 457 -53.98 -136.81 141.94
N GLU A 458 -55.19 -136.53 141.46
CA GLU A 458 -56.44 -136.77 142.20
C GLU A 458 -56.64 -138.25 142.54
N ASN A 459 -56.28 -139.15 141.62
CA ASN A 459 -56.30 -140.60 141.86
C ASN A 459 -55.29 -141.03 142.95
N ALA A 460 -54.06 -140.52 142.89
CA ALA A 460 -53.04 -140.83 143.90
C ALA A 460 -53.40 -140.34 145.31
N GLU A 461 -54.08 -139.19 145.42
CA GLU A 461 -54.54 -138.66 146.72
C GLU A 461 -55.68 -139.51 147.34
N ALA A 462 -56.47 -140.21 146.51
CA ALA A 462 -57.50 -141.13 146.98
C ALA A 462 -56.89 -142.41 147.57
N GLU A 463 -55.89 -143.02 146.92
CA GLU A 463 -55.22 -144.23 147.43
C GLU A 463 -54.55 -144.01 148.79
N VAL A 464 -53.84 -142.88 148.94
CA VAL A 464 -53.19 -142.48 150.21
C VAL A 464 -54.20 -142.32 151.36
N ARG A 465 -55.45 -141.94 151.03
CA ARG A 465 -56.52 -141.76 152.02
C ARG A 465 -57.06 -143.09 152.54
N VAL A 466 -57.21 -144.08 151.65
CA VAL A 466 -57.61 -145.45 152.02
C VAL A 466 -56.52 -146.15 152.83
N ALA A 467 -55.26 -146.00 152.42
CA ALA A 467 -54.12 -146.62 153.10
C ALA A 467 -53.93 -146.18 154.56
N ARG A 468 -54.38 -144.97 154.93
CA ARG A 468 -54.30 -144.47 156.31
C ARG A 468 -55.35 -145.09 157.24
N VAL A 469 -56.57 -145.32 156.77
CA VAL A 469 -57.64 -145.91 157.60
C VAL A 469 -57.23 -147.34 158.02
N ALA A 470 -56.77 -148.14 157.06
CA ALA A 470 -56.26 -149.49 157.31
C ALA A 470 -54.99 -149.53 158.20
N GLN A 471 -54.27 -148.41 158.34
CA GLN A 471 -53.11 -148.32 159.25
C GLN A 471 -53.54 -148.12 160.71
N GLU A 472 -54.70 -147.50 160.96
CA GLU A 472 -55.22 -147.29 162.32
C GLU A 472 -55.89 -148.56 162.85
N GLU A 473 -56.69 -149.28 162.04
CA GLU A 473 -57.28 -150.58 162.41
C GLU A 473 -56.24 -151.60 162.88
N VAL A 474 -55.16 -151.82 162.11
CA VAL A 474 -54.07 -152.76 162.44
C VAL A 474 -53.30 -152.36 163.70
N ARG A 475 -53.35 -151.08 164.10
CA ARG A 475 -52.63 -150.59 165.28
C ARG A 475 -53.35 -150.92 166.57
N ASP A 476 -54.67 -150.93 166.56
CA ASP A 476 -55.48 -151.23 167.74
C ASP A 476 -55.54 -152.74 168.01
N GLU A 477 -55.62 -153.59 166.97
CA GLU A 477 -55.50 -155.06 167.11
C GLU A 477 -54.21 -155.49 167.84
N VAL A 478 -53.08 -154.85 167.52
CA VAL A 478 -51.78 -155.13 168.15
C VAL A 478 -51.76 -154.77 169.64
N SER A 479 -52.51 -153.73 170.03
CA SER A 479 -52.61 -153.29 171.44
C SER A 479 -53.37 -154.31 172.31
N GLU A 480 -54.34 -155.03 171.73
CA GLU A 480 -55.15 -156.00 172.46
C GLU A 480 -54.46 -157.37 172.60
N LEU A 481 -53.75 -157.81 171.55
CA LEU A 481 -53.09 -159.14 171.53
C LEU A 481 -51.91 -159.28 172.52
N ASP A 482 -51.11 -158.23 172.73
CA ASP A 482 -49.98 -158.29 173.67
C ASP A 482 -50.43 -158.34 175.15
N LEU A 483 -51.61 -157.81 175.48
CA LEU A 483 -52.23 -157.98 176.80
C LEU A 483 -52.66 -159.44 177.05
N GLY A 484 -53.11 -160.15 176.01
CA GLY A 484 -53.45 -161.57 176.09
C GLY A 484 -52.22 -162.48 176.24
N ARG A 485 -51.15 -162.21 175.48
CA ARG A 485 -49.99 -163.11 175.39
C ARG A 485 -49.29 -163.35 176.73
N ALA A 486 -49.12 -162.29 177.52
CA ALA A 486 -48.45 -162.35 178.82
C ALA A 486 -49.18 -163.21 179.88
N GLY A 487 -50.49 -163.46 179.73
CA GLY A 487 -51.26 -164.31 180.64
C GLY A 487 -51.25 -165.80 180.28
N ALA A 488 -51.00 -166.14 179.01
CA ALA A 488 -51.10 -167.51 178.51
C ALA A 488 -49.84 -168.35 178.77
N GLU A 489 -48.65 -167.77 178.54
CA GLU A 489 -47.36 -168.46 178.70
C GLU A 489 -47.12 -168.94 180.15
N GLY A 490 -47.70 -168.26 181.14
CA GLY A 490 -47.62 -168.64 182.56
C GLY A 490 -48.50 -169.84 182.98
N ASN A 491 -49.38 -170.34 182.12
CA ASN A 491 -50.32 -171.43 182.44
C ASN A 491 -50.02 -172.76 181.72
N LEU A 492 -49.47 -172.73 180.50
CA LEU A 492 -49.12 -173.95 179.74
C LEU A 492 -47.92 -174.69 180.36
N THR A 493 -47.16 -173.99 181.23
CA THR A 493 -46.17 -174.49 182.21
C THR A 493 -46.44 -175.89 182.75
N HIS A 494 -47.69 -176.19 183.11
CA HIS A 494 -47.96 -177.13 184.19
C HIS A 494 -48.53 -178.49 183.76
N LEU A 495 -49.11 -178.59 182.56
CA LEU A 495 -49.80 -179.82 182.13
C LEU A 495 -48.84 -180.91 181.65
N GLU A 496 -47.82 -180.58 180.84
CA GLU A 496 -46.98 -181.59 180.20
C GLU A 496 -46.05 -182.32 181.20
N GLU A 497 -45.57 -181.63 182.24
CA GLU A 497 -44.81 -182.26 183.34
C GLU A 497 -45.70 -183.13 184.24
N THR A 498 -46.89 -182.65 184.61
CA THR A 498 -47.70 -183.28 185.67
C THR A 498 -48.31 -184.63 185.26
N CYS A 499 -48.76 -184.78 184.01
CA CYS A 499 -49.32 -186.05 183.51
C CYS A 499 -48.27 -187.17 183.44
N ARG A 500 -47.03 -186.82 183.09
CA ARG A 500 -45.92 -187.75 182.82
C ARG A 500 -45.48 -188.56 184.04
N ASP A 501 -45.76 -188.10 185.26
CA ASP A 501 -45.04 -188.60 186.45
C ASP A 501 -45.90 -189.27 187.54
N THR A 502 -47.22 -189.06 187.59
CA THR A 502 -48.11 -189.62 188.64
C THR A 502 -48.80 -190.91 188.21
N LEU A 503 -49.77 -190.80 187.29
CA LEU A 503 -50.37 -191.92 186.57
C LEU A 503 -49.40 -192.49 185.51
N LYS A 504 -48.36 -191.71 185.17
CA LYS A 504 -47.28 -191.99 184.20
C LYS A 504 -47.77 -192.23 182.77
N LEU A 505 -48.78 -191.46 182.37
CA LEU A 505 -49.54 -191.58 181.12
C LEU A 505 -49.53 -190.27 180.33
N THR A 506 -50.15 -190.27 179.15
CA THR A 506 -49.92 -189.28 178.08
C THR A 506 -51.12 -188.40 177.73
N LEU A 507 -50.82 -187.25 177.11
CA LEU A 507 -51.67 -186.06 177.01
C LEU A 507 -53.05 -186.28 176.36
N ASP A 508 -53.19 -187.21 175.42
CA ASP A 508 -54.42 -187.44 174.65
C ASP A 508 -55.53 -188.19 175.41
N GLU A 509 -55.20 -188.93 176.49
CA GLU A 509 -56.12 -189.88 177.14
C GLU A 509 -57.39 -189.24 177.72
N VAL A 510 -57.38 -187.93 177.98
CA VAL A 510 -58.48 -187.20 178.64
C VAL A 510 -59.59 -186.78 177.66
N THR A 511 -59.33 -186.72 176.34
CA THR A 511 -60.36 -186.33 175.36
C THR A 511 -61.50 -187.35 175.24
N LEU A 512 -61.25 -188.61 175.59
CA LEU A 512 -62.19 -189.73 175.37
C LEU A 512 -63.52 -189.59 176.13
N HIS A 513 -63.58 -188.84 177.23
CA HIS A 513 -64.75 -188.85 178.12
C HIS A 513 -65.81 -187.77 177.84
N LEU A 514 -65.57 -186.79 176.97
CA LEU A 514 -66.55 -185.72 176.69
C LEU A 514 -66.82 -185.47 175.21
N ALA A 515 -66.98 -186.58 174.47
CA ALA A 515 -67.78 -186.60 173.25
C ALA A 515 -69.31 -186.37 173.51
N GLU A 516 -69.76 -186.31 174.76
CA GLU A 516 -71.18 -186.52 175.13
C GLU A 516 -71.96 -185.27 175.64
N LEU A 517 -71.43 -184.04 175.54
CA LEU A 517 -72.07 -182.84 176.14
C LEU A 517 -72.37 -181.64 175.19
N GLN A 518 -72.59 -181.90 173.91
CA GLN A 518 -72.87 -180.89 172.87
C GLN A 518 -74.03 -179.91 173.20
N ARG A 519 -73.77 -178.60 173.51
CA ARG A 519 -74.71 -177.44 173.31
C ARG A 519 -74.19 -176.02 173.73
N ASP A 520 -74.75 -175.00 173.06
CA ASP A 520 -75.10 -173.60 173.46
C ASP A 520 -74.07 -172.44 173.76
N ARG A 521 -74.25 -171.30 173.01
CA ARG A 521 -74.15 -169.82 173.34
C ARG A 521 -72.78 -169.18 173.71
N GLY A 522 -72.46 -167.87 173.55
CA GLY A 522 -73.11 -166.65 172.95
C GLY A 522 -73.01 -165.35 173.82
N PHE A 523 -73.04 -164.10 173.24
CA PHE A 523 -73.66 -162.80 173.75
C PHE A 523 -72.85 -161.42 173.89
N ASP A 524 -73.19 -160.37 173.07
CA ASP A 524 -73.51 -158.89 173.34
C ASP A 524 -72.45 -157.68 173.53
N PRO A 525 -72.78 -156.34 173.79
CA PRO A 525 -72.36 -155.13 172.97
C PRO A 525 -72.02 -153.72 173.67
N ASP A 526 -72.10 -152.55 172.93
CA ASP A 526 -72.31 -151.06 173.32
C ASP A 526 -71.14 -150.11 173.85
N ASN A 527 -71.06 -148.72 173.81
CA ASN A 527 -71.69 -147.51 173.13
C ASN A 527 -71.00 -146.08 173.41
N GLU A 528 -71.49 -144.92 172.82
CA GLU A 528 -71.55 -143.45 173.24
C GLU A 528 -70.54 -142.23 172.96
N LEU A 529 -71.11 -141.03 172.53
CA LEU A 529 -70.94 -139.55 172.89
C LEU A 529 -69.87 -138.44 172.42
N LEU A 530 -70.37 -137.22 171.97
CA LEU A 530 -69.88 -135.75 172.01
C LEU A 530 -68.77 -135.10 171.07
N SER A 531 -68.39 -133.77 171.06
CA SER A 531 -69.08 -132.47 170.64
C SER A 531 -68.23 -131.10 170.52
N HIS A 532 -68.60 -130.14 169.60
CA HIS A 532 -68.51 -128.60 169.56
C HIS A 532 -67.25 -127.65 169.29
N ALA A 533 -67.34 -126.60 168.37
CA ALA A 533 -67.03 -125.10 168.53
C ALA A 533 -66.67 -124.13 167.30
N ALA A 534 -67.29 -122.90 167.19
CA ALA A 534 -66.86 -121.51 166.68
C ALA A 534 -66.52 -121.06 165.17
N THR A 535 -66.39 -119.71 164.87
CA THR A 535 -66.52 -119.01 163.51
C THR A 535 -65.82 -117.60 163.25
N LEU A 536 -65.60 -117.12 161.96
CA LEU A 536 -65.62 -115.68 161.42
C LEU A 536 -65.28 -115.43 159.87
N ALA A 537 -65.03 -114.17 159.35
CA ALA A 537 -65.10 -113.69 157.90
C ALA A 537 -64.32 -112.36 157.47
N VAL A 538 -64.42 -111.83 156.19
CA VAL A 538 -64.33 -110.38 155.61
C VAL A 538 -63.28 -109.84 154.49
N THR A 539 -63.78 -109.24 153.33
CA THR A 539 -63.43 -108.10 152.31
C THR A 539 -62.18 -107.75 151.38
N ASP A 540 -62.45 -107.18 150.15
CA ASP A 540 -61.95 -106.01 149.26
C ASP A 540 -60.60 -105.79 148.41
N GLY A 541 -60.62 -105.00 147.26
CA GLY A 541 -59.47 -104.35 146.48
C GLY A 541 -59.57 -103.99 144.91
N ALA A 542 -58.84 -102.98 144.28
CA ALA A 542 -58.89 -102.55 142.81
C ALA A 542 -57.77 -101.59 142.13
N ASP A 543 -57.72 -101.39 140.75
CA ASP A 543 -57.52 -100.12 139.88
C ASP A 543 -56.35 -99.76 138.78
N GLU A 544 -56.68 -98.93 137.71
CA GLU A 544 -56.13 -97.95 136.63
C GLU A 544 -54.76 -97.81 135.75
N GLY A 545 -54.80 -97.23 134.47
CA GLY A 545 -54.00 -96.01 133.91
C GLY A 545 -53.02 -95.84 132.61
N LYS A 546 -53.34 -95.02 131.52
CA LYS A 546 -52.67 -93.81 130.77
C LYS A 546 -51.77 -93.60 129.41
N GLU A 547 -51.55 -92.30 128.90
CA GLU A 547 -51.15 -91.66 127.51
C GLU A 547 -49.87 -90.63 127.44
N PRO A 548 -49.49 -89.59 126.52
CA PRO A 548 -49.79 -88.92 125.14
C PRO A 548 -48.61 -88.17 124.22
N ASP A 549 -48.90 -87.20 123.24
CA ASP A 549 -48.21 -86.00 122.45
C ASP A 549 -47.09 -86.07 121.25
N GLU A 550 -46.53 -85.12 120.36
CA GLU A 550 -46.33 -83.59 120.02
C GLU A 550 -45.83 -83.17 118.48
N ASP A 551 -45.33 -81.90 118.06
CA ASP A 551 -45.18 -81.22 116.64
C ASP A 551 -43.85 -80.34 116.12
N ASP A 552 -43.84 -79.62 114.91
CA ASP A 552 -43.13 -78.31 114.33
C ASP A 552 -41.80 -78.11 113.37
N GLU A 553 -41.46 -76.87 112.76
CA GLU A 553 -40.38 -76.47 111.68
C GLU A 553 -39.77 -74.93 111.66
N VAL A 554 -39.16 -74.05 110.73
CA VAL A 554 -38.68 -73.75 109.26
C VAL A 554 -37.65 -72.47 109.04
N ALA A 555 -36.90 -72.27 107.87
CA ALA A 555 -36.56 -70.99 107.03
C ALA A 555 -35.21 -70.08 106.93
N LEU A 556 -35.02 -69.24 105.82
CA LEU A 556 -34.25 -67.91 105.54
C LEU A 556 -32.92 -67.65 104.64
N THR A 557 -32.50 -66.36 104.27
CA THR A 557 -31.59 -65.88 103.11
C THR A 557 -30.80 -64.45 103.16
N GLY A 558 -29.87 -64.03 102.20
CA GLY A 558 -29.13 -62.66 102.12
C GLY A 558 -28.30 -62.15 100.82
N ARG A 559 -27.73 -60.88 100.73
CA ARG A 559 -27.08 -60.16 99.51
C ARG A 559 -26.19 -58.85 99.79
N ILE A 560 -25.48 -58.17 98.81
CA ILE A 560 -25.11 -56.67 98.59
C ILE A 560 -23.71 -56.30 97.90
N ASP A 561 -23.39 -55.02 97.49
CA ASP A 561 -22.61 -54.52 96.28
C ASP A 561 -21.73 -53.15 96.39
N GLU A 562 -20.99 -52.63 95.32
CA GLU A 562 -20.46 -51.20 94.93
C GLU A 562 -18.96 -50.57 94.89
N GLU A 563 -18.66 -49.75 93.81
CA GLU A 563 -17.77 -48.55 93.37
C GLU A 563 -16.21 -48.17 93.49
N CYS A 564 -15.66 -47.53 92.39
CA CYS A 564 -14.58 -46.45 92.20
C CYS A 564 -13.01 -46.68 92.45
N HIS A 565 -11.95 -45.89 92.07
CA HIS A 565 -11.41 -44.90 91.01
C HIS A 565 -9.84 -44.62 91.28
N ASP A 566 -8.88 -43.83 90.67
CA ASP A 566 -8.62 -42.83 89.54
C ASP A 566 -7.06 -42.52 89.22
N ASP A 567 -6.73 -41.55 88.29
CA ASP A 567 -5.51 -40.62 88.12
C ASP A 567 -4.17 -40.90 87.27
N THR A 568 -3.54 -39.81 86.72
CA THR A 568 -2.14 -39.53 86.20
C THR A 568 -1.76 -39.47 84.65
N THR A 569 -0.51 -39.01 84.31
CA THR A 569 -0.12 -38.16 83.12
C THR A 569 1.06 -38.65 82.20
N ASP A 570 1.20 -38.15 80.94
CA ASP A 570 2.28 -37.22 80.45
C ASP A 570 2.46 -37.05 78.89
N ALA A 571 3.04 -35.91 78.46
CA ALA A 571 3.79 -35.51 77.23
C ALA A 571 3.49 -36.00 75.78
N GLY A 572 2.85 -35.12 74.97
CA GLY A 572 3.52 -34.32 73.90
C GLY A 572 3.82 -34.87 72.48
N SER A 573 3.16 -34.31 71.44
CA SER A 573 3.75 -33.98 70.10
C SER A 573 2.78 -33.24 69.15
N ASP A 574 3.31 -32.25 68.41
CA ASP A 574 2.86 -31.68 67.11
C ASP A 574 1.42 -31.11 66.91
N LEU A 575 1.27 -30.37 65.80
CA LEU A 575 0.13 -29.47 65.52
C LEU A 575 -0.90 -30.09 64.55
N ASP A 576 -2.15 -30.13 65.00
CA ASP A 576 -3.35 -30.51 64.24
C ASP A 576 -3.71 -29.44 63.17
N PRO A 577 -4.34 -29.80 62.02
CA PRO A 577 -5.81 -29.85 61.99
C PRO A 577 -6.41 -30.93 61.06
N SER A 578 -6.98 -32.01 61.61
CA SER A 578 -7.83 -32.97 60.87
C SER A 578 -8.97 -33.58 61.70
N ALA A 579 -9.57 -32.81 62.60
CA ALA A 579 -10.78 -33.21 63.33
C ALA A 579 -12.08 -32.85 62.57
N VAL A 580 -12.66 -33.81 61.85
CA VAL A 580 -14.02 -33.69 61.27
C VAL A 580 -14.89 -34.89 61.68
N ALA A 581 -15.80 -34.66 62.63
CA ALA A 581 -16.84 -35.63 62.98
C ALA A 581 -17.92 -35.72 61.87
N PRO A 582 -18.55 -36.88 61.65
CA PRO A 582 -19.56 -37.04 60.60
C PRO A 582 -20.84 -36.24 60.92
N MET A 583 -21.13 -35.22 60.10
CA MET A 583 -22.40 -34.50 60.13
C MET A 583 -23.57 -35.41 59.75
N THR A 584 -24.73 -35.22 60.36
CA THR A 584 -25.95 -35.92 59.94
C THR A 584 -26.47 -35.39 58.59
N VAL A 585 -27.11 -36.27 57.81
CA VAL A 585 -27.52 -35.96 56.42
C VAL A 585 -28.42 -34.72 56.34
N GLU A 586 -29.31 -34.53 57.31
CA GLU A 586 -30.20 -33.35 57.38
C GLU A 586 -29.43 -32.04 57.59
N GLN A 587 -28.38 -32.05 58.41
CA GLN A 587 -27.49 -30.89 58.59
C GLN A 587 -26.69 -30.61 57.31
N MET A 588 -26.25 -31.65 56.60
CA MET A 588 -25.62 -31.52 55.27
C MET A 588 -26.59 -30.91 54.24
N VAL A 589 -27.82 -31.40 54.15
CA VAL A 589 -28.84 -30.85 53.22
C VAL A 589 -29.21 -29.41 53.57
N SER A 590 -29.31 -29.08 54.86
CA SER A 590 -29.52 -27.70 55.34
C SER A 590 -28.36 -26.79 54.96
N ALA A 591 -27.11 -27.21 55.22
CA ALA A 591 -25.91 -26.45 54.86
C ALA A 591 -25.73 -26.30 53.33
N LEU A 592 -26.16 -27.28 52.54
CA LEU A 592 -26.16 -27.21 51.07
C LEU A 592 -27.22 -26.24 50.55
N ARG A 593 -28.45 -26.26 51.09
CA ARG A 593 -29.48 -25.26 50.76
C ARG A 593 -29.04 -23.84 51.13
N ALA A 594 -28.51 -23.65 52.33
CA ALA A 594 -27.96 -22.36 52.77
C ALA A 594 -26.71 -21.90 51.97
N LYS A 595 -26.00 -22.83 51.30
CA LYS A 595 -24.98 -22.47 50.29
C LYS A 595 -25.61 -22.06 48.95
N ILE A 596 -26.64 -22.75 48.48
CA ILE A 596 -27.34 -22.45 47.24
C ILE A 596 -28.02 -21.06 47.33
N ASP A 597 -28.75 -20.79 48.40
CA ASP A 597 -29.40 -19.48 48.62
C ASP A 597 -28.38 -18.32 48.71
N ARG A 598 -27.13 -18.61 49.14
CA ARG A 598 -26.01 -17.65 49.16
C ARG A 598 -25.39 -17.35 47.80
N LEU A 599 -25.65 -18.15 46.76
CA LEU A 599 -25.20 -17.86 45.40
C LEU A 599 -26.04 -16.77 44.72
N GLY A 600 -27.22 -16.44 45.28
CA GLY A 600 -28.14 -15.46 44.73
C GLY A 600 -28.85 -15.94 43.45
N PRO A 601 -29.54 -15.03 42.74
CA PRO A 601 -30.12 -15.35 41.43
C PRO A 601 -28.99 -15.58 40.42
N VAL A 602 -28.80 -16.83 40.02
CA VAL A 602 -27.82 -17.21 38.98
C VAL A 602 -28.21 -16.54 37.67
N ASN A 603 -27.33 -15.71 37.09
CA ASN A 603 -27.55 -15.12 35.79
C ASN A 603 -27.43 -16.23 34.71
N MET A 604 -28.57 -16.73 34.25
CA MET A 604 -28.60 -17.76 33.21
C MET A 604 -28.10 -17.25 31.84
N MET A 605 -28.15 -15.93 31.60
CA MET A 605 -27.57 -15.32 30.39
C MET A 605 -26.04 -15.20 30.47
N ALA A 606 -25.41 -15.40 31.63
CA ALA A 606 -23.95 -15.29 31.77
C ALA A 606 -23.15 -16.36 31.00
N ILE A 607 -23.82 -17.36 30.41
CA ILE A 607 -23.21 -18.33 29.48
C ILE A 607 -23.23 -17.74 28.07
N GLU A 608 -24.39 -17.27 27.60
CA GLU A 608 -24.53 -16.58 26.31
C GLU A 608 -23.67 -15.30 26.25
N GLU A 609 -23.67 -14.50 27.32
CA GLU A 609 -22.80 -13.32 27.50
C GLU A 609 -21.30 -13.69 27.61
N PHE A 610 -20.97 -14.92 28.02
CA PHE A 610 -19.58 -15.40 28.02
C PHE A 610 -19.14 -15.79 26.61
N ASP A 611 -19.95 -16.58 25.90
CA ASP A 611 -19.67 -17.03 24.54
C ASP A 611 -19.54 -15.82 23.57
N ASP A 612 -20.46 -14.84 23.66
CA ASP A 612 -20.39 -13.54 22.95
C ASP A 612 -19.09 -12.74 23.26
N LEU A 613 -18.58 -12.86 24.49
CA LEU A 613 -17.35 -12.18 24.91
C LEU A 613 -16.09 -12.96 24.51
N ASP A 614 -16.14 -14.29 24.44
CA ASP A 614 -15.03 -15.16 24.04
C ASP A 614 -14.80 -15.07 22.52
N GLU A 615 -15.86 -15.15 21.70
CA GLU A 615 -15.77 -14.88 20.25
C GLU A 615 -15.19 -13.49 19.97
N ARG A 616 -15.63 -12.49 20.75
CA ARG A 616 -15.13 -11.12 20.63
C ARG A 616 -13.69 -10.97 21.12
N TYR A 617 -13.28 -11.73 22.14
CA TYR A 617 -11.91 -11.76 22.63
C TYR A 617 -10.97 -12.38 21.60
N ASP A 618 -11.35 -13.50 20.99
CA ASP A 618 -10.57 -14.18 19.95
C ASP A 618 -10.50 -13.37 18.66
N PHE A 619 -11.60 -12.72 18.24
CA PHE A 619 -11.58 -11.78 17.11
C PHE A 619 -10.59 -10.62 17.36
N LEU A 620 -10.68 -9.96 18.53
CA LEU A 620 -9.78 -8.85 18.88
C LEU A 620 -8.34 -9.31 19.08
N THR A 621 -8.12 -10.53 19.58
CA THR A 621 -6.79 -11.12 19.74
C THR A 621 -6.16 -11.47 18.39
N THR A 622 -6.93 -12.01 17.45
CA THR A 622 -6.50 -12.26 16.07
C THR A 622 -6.14 -10.95 15.37
N GLN A 623 -7.02 -9.94 15.41
CA GLN A 623 -6.75 -8.62 14.85
C GLN A 623 -5.53 -7.92 15.48
N ARG A 624 -5.28 -8.12 16.78
CA ARG A 624 -4.06 -7.63 17.45
C ARG A 624 -2.81 -8.33 16.90
N LEU A 625 -2.85 -9.65 16.71
CA LEU A 625 -1.72 -10.41 16.16
C LEU A 625 -1.41 -10.02 14.70
N ASP A 626 -2.43 -9.87 13.87
CA ASP A 626 -2.30 -9.38 12.48
C ASP A 626 -1.66 -7.98 12.43
N LEU A 627 -2.03 -7.09 13.36
CA LEU A 627 -1.45 -5.76 13.50
C LEU A 627 -0.01 -5.81 14.00
N GLU A 628 0.30 -6.67 14.99
CA GLU A 628 1.67 -6.85 15.50
C GLU A 628 2.61 -7.43 14.43
N GLU A 629 2.14 -8.38 13.61
CA GLU A 629 2.90 -8.87 12.44
C GLU A 629 3.03 -7.79 11.35
N SER A 630 1.97 -7.03 11.05
CA SER A 630 2.01 -5.94 10.07
C SER A 630 2.99 -4.83 10.47
N ILE A 631 3.02 -4.45 11.75
CA ILE A 631 3.99 -3.50 12.33
C ILE A 631 5.41 -4.05 12.19
N LYS A 632 5.63 -5.33 12.51
CA LYS A 632 6.94 -5.99 12.40
C LYS A 632 7.43 -6.06 10.95
N ALA A 633 6.58 -6.50 10.02
CA ALA A 633 6.91 -6.57 8.60
C ALA A 633 7.24 -5.19 7.99
N THR A 634 6.53 -4.15 8.44
CA THR A 634 6.79 -2.75 8.08
C THR A 634 8.10 -2.26 8.69
N GLY A 635 8.38 -2.55 9.95
CA GLY A 635 9.64 -2.22 10.62
C GLY A 635 10.86 -2.90 9.98
N ASP A 636 10.72 -4.16 9.56
CA ASP A 636 11.73 -4.89 8.80
C ASP A 636 11.93 -4.30 7.39
N ALA A 637 10.86 -3.83 6.73
CA ALA A 637 10.95 -3.14 5.45
C ALA A 637 11.68 -1.80 5.57
N ILE A 638 11.32 -0.97 6.56
CA ILE A 638 11.99 0.29 6.89
C ILE A 638 13.47 0.03 7.22
N SER A 639 13.78 -1.01 7.99
CA SER A 639 15.16 -1.35 8.35
C SER A 639 16.00 -1.80 7.13
N ARG A 640 15.41 -2.57 6.20
CA ARG A 640 16.05 -2.92 4.93
C ARG A 640 16.28 -1.68 4.05
N MET A 641 15.30 -0.77 3.97
CA MET A 641 15.42 0.49 3.23
C MET A 641 16.51 1.38 3.83
N ASN A 642 16.46 1.66 5.14
CA ASN A 642 17.41 2.52 5.83
C ASN A 642 18.86 2.01 5.73
N ARG A 643 19.09 0.69 5.73
CA ARG A 643 20.42 0.13 5.43
C ARG A 643 20.88 0.49 4.02
N THR A 644 20.07 0.19 3.00
CA THR A 644 20.39 0.50 1.59
C THR A 644 20.57 2.01 1.36
N THR A 645 19.76 2.85 2.00
CA THR A 645 19.89 4.31 1.94
C THR A 645 21.18 4.79 2.61
N ARG A 646 21.57 4.26 3.77
CA ARG A 646 22.85 4.59 4.43
C ARG A 646 24.07 4.15 3.60
N GLU A 647 23.99 2.99 2.95
CA GLU A 647 25.02 2.50 2.03
C GLU A 647 25.16 3.43 0.81
N ARG A 648 24.06 3.75 0.12
CA ARG A 648 24.04 4.67 -1.03
C ARG A 648 24.40 6.11 -0.68
N PHE A 649 24.00 6.60 0.50
CA PHE A 649 24.39 7.91 0.99
C PHE A 649 25.90 7.97 1.24
N ARG A 650 26.49 6.95 1.87
CA ARG A 650 27.94 6.90 2.13
C ARG A 650 28.75 6.83 0.83
N GLU A 651 28.29 6.05 -0.14
CA GLU A 651 28.85 5.98 -1.49
C GLU A 651 28.82 7.36 -2.17
N ALA A 652 27.64 7.97 -2.27
CA ALA A 652 27.44 9.28 -2.91
C ALA A 652 28.20 10.41 -2.20
N PHE A 653 28.14 10.48 -0.86
CA PHE A 653 28.84 11.49 -0.07
C PHE A 653 30.35 11.41 -0.28
N THR A 654 30.92 10.20 -0.30
CA THR A 654 32.37 10.01 -0.52
C THR A 654 32.77 10.45 -1.93
N ALA A 655 32.00 10.08 -2.95
CA ALA A 655 32.27 10.47 -4.34
C ALA A 655 32.11 11.98 -4.56
N ILE A 656 31.02 12.58 -4.08
CA ILE A 656 30.76 14.03 -4.18
C ILE A 656 31.84 14.83 -3.43
N ASN A 657 32.27 14.41 -2.24
CA ASN A 657 33.34 15.08 -1.49
C ASN A 657 34.68 15.02 -2.23
N ALA A 658 35.02 13.91 -2.88
CA ALA A 658 36.20 13.80 -3.73
C ALA A 658 36.10 14.70 -4.99
N HIS A 659 34.96 14.69 -5.70
CA HIS A 659 34.73 15.59 -6.83
C HIS A 659 34.72 17.07 -6.42
N PHE A 660 34.25 17.40 -5.21
CA PHE A 660 34.25 18.76 -4.65
C PHE A 660 35.66 19.23 -4.33
N GLN A 661 36.48 18.41 -3.67
CA GLN A 661 37.90 18.68 -3.45
C GLN A 661 38.63 19.00 -4.76
N THR A 662 38.43 18.19 -5.80
CA THR A 662 39.05 18.40 -7.12
C THR A 662 38.52 19.68 -7.79
N THR A 663 37.20 19.84 -7.88
CA THR A 663 36.56 20.93 -8.63
C THR A 663 36.80 22.29 -7.97
N PHE A 664 36.80 22.36 -6.64
CA PHE A 664 37.19 23.55 -5.87
C PHE A 664 38.65 23.94 -6.15
N ALA A 665 39.58 22.98 -6.07
CA ALA A 665 41.00 23.25 -6.33
C ALA A 665 41.25 23.76 -7.76
N THR A 666 40.51 23.26 -8.76
CA THR A 666 40.57 23.79 -10.13
C THR A 666 40.03 25.22 -10.22
N LEU A 667 38.81 25.49 -9.72
CA LEU A 667 38.16 26.80 -9.83
C LEU A 667 38.90 27.92 -9.09
N PHE A 668 39.46 27.63 -7.91
CA PHE A 668 40.27 28.60 -7.15
C PHE A 668 41.75 28.64 -7.59
N GLY A 669 42.21 27.67 -8.40
CA GLY A 669 43.63 27.51 -8.78
C GLY A 669 44.52 27.11 -7.60
N GLY A 670 43.98 26.36 -6.64
CA GLY A 670 44.60 26.00 -5.36
C GLY A 670 43.60 26.04 -4.21
N GLY A 671 44.12 25.89 -2.98
CA GLY A 671 43.28 25.76 -1.78
C GLY A 671 42.76 24.33 -1.56
N ARG A 672 41.83 24.18 -0.62
CA ARG A 672 41.16 22.92 -0.27
C ARG A 672 39.73 23.20 0.19
N ALA A 673 38.79 22.32 -0.11
CA ALA A 673 37.46 22.34 0.51
C ALA A 673 36.99 20.90 0.76
N GLY A 674 35.98 20.71 1.59
CA GLY A 674 35.44 19.40 1.89
C GLY A 674 34.05 19.46 2.52
N LEU A 675 33.36 18.34 2.46
CA LEU A 675 32.10 18.12 3.19
C LEU A 675 32.39 17.39 4.50
N VAL A 676 31.75 17.83 5.58
CA VAL A 676 31.85 17.21 6.92
C VAL A 676 30.44 16.98 7.46
N LEU A 677 30.21 15.81 8.05
CA LEU A 677 28.96 15.48 8.73
C LEU A 677 28.99 16.05 10.15
N LEU A 678 27.88 16.64 10.60
CA LEU A 678 27.75 17.15 11.96
C LEU A 678 27.60 16.02 13.00
N ASP A 679 27.05 14.87 12.58
CA ASP A 679 26.95 13.66 13.38
C ASP A 679 27.31 12.43 12.52
N GLU A 680 28.34 11.68 12.91
CA GLU A 680 28.73 10.44 12.20
C GLU A 680 27.86 9.22 12.60
N THR A 681 27.02 9.34 13.63
CA THR A 681 26.23 8.23 14.19
C THR A 681 24.88 8.04 13.48
N ASP A 682 24.22 9.11 13.02
CA ASP A 682 23.06 9.01 12.11
C ASP A 682 23.25 9.76 10.78
N LEU A 683 23.75 9.01 9.80
CA LEU A 683 23.98 9.46 8.42
C LEU A 683 22.72 9.90 7.66
N LEU A 684 21.50 9.69 8.19
CA LEU A 684 20.26 10.07 7.50
C LEU A 684 19.72 11.43 7.95
N GLU A 685 19.87 11.77 9.24
CA GLU A 685 19.40 13.03 9.83
C GLU A 685 20.54 14.04 10.09
N SER A 686 21.81 13.62 10.00
CA SER A 686 22.96 14.53 10.13
C SER A 686 22.98 15.60 9.04
N GLY A 687 23.03 16.87 9.48
CA GLY A 687 23.42 17.97 8.61
C GLY A 687 24.84 17.84 8.06
N ILE A 688 25.10 18.54 6.95
CA ILE A 688 26.41 18.61 6.28
C ILE A 688 26.91 20.06 6.38
N ASP A 689 28.10 20.29 6.93
CA ASP A 689 28.80 21.59 6.84
C ASP A 689 29.81 21.57 5.68
N ILE A 690 30.02 22.75 5.10
CA ILE A 690 30.91 23.00 3.96
C ILE A 690 32.11 23.79 4.46
N ILE A 691 33.22 23.09 4.66
CA ILE A 691 34.50 23.70 5.02
C ILE A 691 35.29 24.05 3.77
N ALA A 692 35.80 25.28 3.70
CA ALA A 692 36.57 25.78 2.57
C ALA A 692 37.80 26.55 3.03
N GLN A 693 38.88 26.42 2.27
CA GLN A 693 40.15 27.11 2.42
C GLN A 693 40.58 27.66 1.06
N PRO A 694 40.16 28.89 0.70
CA PRO A 694 40.71 29.60 -0.46
C PRO A 694 42.24 29.77 -0.37
N PRO A 695 42.95 29.92 -1.49
CA PRO A 695 44.40 30.13 -1.49
C PRO A 695 44.79 31.35 -0.63
N GLY A 696 45.76 31.16 0.25
CA GLY A 696 46.23 32.19 1.20
C GLY A 696 45.38 32.37 2.47
N LYS A 697 44.21 31.73 2.58
CA LYS A 697 43.35 31.80 3.77
C LYS A 697 43.47 30.57 4.68
N ARG A 698 42.86 30.65 5.87
CA ARG A 698 42.64 29.50 6.76
C ARG A 698 41.32 28.80 6.39
N LEU A 699 41.17 27.56 6.84
CA LEU A 699 39.96 26.76 6.67
C LEU A 699 38.82 27.33 7.53
N GLN A 700 37.68 27.63 6.91
CA GLN A 700 36.52 28.30 7.50
C GLN A 700 35.21 27.68 6.94
N SER A 701 34.10 27.74 7.67
CA SER A 701 32.78 27.38 7.13
C SER A 701 32.29 28.45 6.13
N ILE A 702 31.52 28.02 5.13
CA ILE A 702 31.00 28.82 4.01
C ILE A 702 30.29 30.13 4.41
N GLN A 703 29.79 30.25 5.66
CA GLN A 703 29.16 31.47 6.16
C GLN A 703 30.14 32.64 6.40
N LEU A 704 31.45 32.35 6.54
CA LEU A 704 32.49 33.34 6.88
C LEU A 704 33.31 33.81 5.66
N LEU A 705 32.94 33.39 4.45
CA LEU A 705 33.63 33.72 3.20
C LEU A 705 33.12 35.04 2.59
N SER A 706 33.92 35.65 1.70
CA SER A 706 33.47 36.78 0.87
C SER A 706 32.36 36.35 -0.10
N GLY A 707 31.54 37.28 -0.59
CA GLY A 707 30.41 36.98 -1.49
C GLY A 707 30.80 36.18 -2.73
N GLY A 708 31.85 36.61 -3.45
CA GLY A 708 32.37 35.89 -4.62
C GLY A 708 33.02 34.54 -4.27
N GLU A 709 33.69 34.44 -3.12
CA GLU A 709 34.26 33.16 -2.64
C GLU A 709 33.15 32.17 -2.28
N LYS A 710 32.06 32.63 -1.65
CA LYS A 710 30.87 31.85 -1.34
C LYS A 710 30.18 31.36 -2.61
N ALA A 711 30.03 32.24 -3.62
CA ALA A 711 29.48 31.87 -4.92
C ALA A 711 30.33 30.81 -5.64
N LEU A 712 31.65 31.01 -5.72
CA LEU A 712 32.56 30.05 -6.36
C LEU A 712 32.64 28.71 -5.59
N THR A 713 32.53 28.74 -4.25
CA THR A 713 32.43 27.53 -3.42
C THR A 713 31.13 26.77 -3.68
N ALA A 714 29.99 27.48 -3.78
CA ALA A 714 28.70 26.87 -4.10
C ALA A 714 28.68 26.27 -5.52
N MET A 715 29.22 26.97 -6.52
CA MET A 715 29.39 26.44 -7.87
C MET A 715 30.29 25.21 -7.90
N ALA A 716 31.42 25.21 -7.17
CA ALA A 716 32.29 24.04 -7.06
C ALA A 716 31.56 22.80 -6.50
N LEU A 717 30.62 22.98 -5.57
CA LEU A 717 29.78 21.91 -5.04
C LEU A 717 28.72 21.45 -6.04
N MET A 718 28.04 22.37 -6.73
CA MET A 718 27.05 22.04 -7.77
C MET A 718 27.68 21.22 -8.91
N PHE A 719 28.84 21.64 -9.43
CA PHE A 719 29.57 20.88 -10.44
C PHE A 719 30.09 19.52 -9.93
N ALA A 720 30.43 19.41 -8.64
CA ALA A 720 30.80 18.11 -8.05
C ALA A 720 29.61 17.13 -7.96
N ILE A 721 28.42 17.64 -7.66
CA ILE A 721 27.17 16.86 -7.67
C ILE A 721 26.83 16.43 -9.10
N PHE A 722 26.92 17.34 -10.09
CA PHE A 722 26.70 17.01 -11.50
C PHE A 722 27.74 16.00 -12.04
N LYS A 723 29.00 16.02 -11.57
CA LYS A 723 29.99 14.98 -11.93
C LYS A 723 29.69 13.60 -11.34
N TYR A 724 29.05 13.53 -10.17
CA TYR A 724 28.62 12.24 -9.60
C TYR A 724 27.42 11.64 -10.36
N LYS A 725 26.51 12.49 -10.85
CA LYS A 725 25.37 12.07 -11.68
C LYS A 725 25.10 13.12 -12.77
N PRO A 726 25.60 12.94 -14.00
CA PRO A 726 25.41 13.91 -15.07
C PRO A 726 23.93 14.03 -15.45
N SER A 727 23.45 15.28 -15.51
CA SER A 727 22.15 15.62 -16.08
C SER A 727 22.28 15.77 -17.59
N PRO A 728 21.28 15.40 -18.41
CA PRO A 728 21.36 15.57 -19.86
C PRO A 728 21.47 17.04 -20.27
N PHE A 729 20.87 17.95 -19.50
CA PHE A 729 21.02 19.39 -19.65
C PHE A 729 21.18 20.09 -18.29
N CYS A 730 21.76 21.30 -18.32
CA CYS A 730 21.98 22.17 -17.17
C CYS A 730 21.69 23.62 -17.58
N LEU A 731 20.73 24.27 -16.91
CA LEU A 731 20.42 25.69 -17.09
C LEU A 731 21.05 26.50 -15.95
N LEU A 732 21.80 27.55 -16.29
CA LEU A 732 22.54 28.39 -15.36
C LEU A 732 22.21 29.86 -15.63
N ASP A 733 21.68 30.57 -14.63
CA ASP A 733 21.10 31.91 -14.76
C ASP A 733 21.84 32.93 -13.88
N GLU A 734 22.48 33.92 -14.51
CA GLU A 734 23.33 34.99 -13.94
C GLU A 734 24.38 34.57 -12.89
N ILE A 735 24.76 33.28 -12.84
CA ILE A 735 25.65 32.71 -11.82
C ILE A 735 27.09 33.29 -11.82
N ASP A 736 27.48 33.98 -12.88
CA ASP A 736 28.79 34.61 -13.05
C ASP A 736 28.81 36.11 -12.67
N ALA A 737 27.64 36.71 -12.37
CA ALA A 737 27.54 38.08 -11.85
C ALA A 737 28.35 38.36 -10.55
N PRO A 738 28.53 37.43 -9.59
CA PRO A 738 29.37 37.64 -8.40
C PRO A 738 30.85 37.28 -8.59
N LEU A 739 31.30 36.96 -9.82
CA LEU A 739 32.69 36.56 -10.11
C LEU A 739 33.52 37.70 -10.71
N ASP A 740 34.83 37.68 -10.41
CA ASP A 740 35.80 38.55 -11.07
C ASP A 740 36.33 37.95 -12.40
N GLU A 741 36.98 38.79 -13.20
CA GLU A 741 37.52 38.45 -14.52
C GLU A 741 38.52 37.29 -14.56
N ALA A 742 39.13 36.91 -13.43
CA ALA A 742 40.07 35.80 -13.32
C ALA A 742 39.38 34.49 -12.93
N ASN A 743 38.34 34.57 -12.10
CA ASN A 743 37.50 33.44 -11.74
C ASN A 743 36.57 33.02 -12.88
N ILE A 744 36.04 33.97 -13.67
CA ILE A 744 35.21 33.68 -14.86
C ILE A 744 35.96 32.79 -15.87
N GLY A 745 37.26 33.04 -16.12
CA GLY A 745 38.05 32.22 -17.05
C GLY A 745 38.15 30.75 -16.61
N ARG A 746 38.40 30.50 -15.32
CA ARG A 746 38.50 29.14 -14.76
C ARG A 746 37.15 28.42 -14.67
N PHE A 747 36.07 29.18 -14.47
CA PHE A 747 34.69 28.71 -14.58
C PHE A 747 34.36 28.29 -16.03
N VAL A 748 34.73 29.11 -17.01
CA VAL A 748 34.61 28.83 -18.45
C VAL A 748 35.38 27.57 -18.88
N GLU A 749 36.61 27.38 -18.38
CA GLU A 749 37.40 26.16 -18.62
C GLU A 749 36.72 24.90 -18.04
N MET A 750 36.12 25.01 -16.85
CA MET A 750 35.37 23.91 -16.22
C MET A 750 34.13 23.51 -17.02
N LEU A 751 33.40 24.48 -17.58
CA LEU A 751 32.23 24.21 -18.44
C LEU A 751 32.63 23.45 -19.71
N ARG A 752 33.68 23.91 -20.42
CA ARG A 752 34.20 23.23 -21.61
C ARG A 752 34.64 21.79 -21.30
N ALA A 753 35.22 21.56 -20.13
CA ALA A 753 35.61 20.21 -19.68
C ALA A 753 34.43 19.28 -19.32
N MET A 754 33.17 19.77 -19.33
CA MET A 754 31.95 18.99 -19.09
C MET A 754 30.99 18.98 -20.29
N GLN A 755 31.29 19.71 -21.36
CA GLN A 755 30.44 19.89 -22.55
C GLN A 755 30.18 18.59 -23.34
N SER A 756 31.02 17.56 -23.17
CA SER A 756 30.83 16.24 -23.82
C SER A 756 29.65 15.44 -23.25
N ASP A 757 29.34 15.64 -21.97
CA ASP A 757 28.48 14.75 -21.18
C ASP A 757 27.20 15.46 -20.70
N THR A 758 27.11 16.78 -20.84
CA THR A 758 26.00 17.63 -20.36
C THR A 758 25.82 18.84 -21.27
N GLN A 759 24.59 19.06 -21.76
CA GLN A 759 24.26 20.27 -22.51
C GLN A 759 24.10 21.47 -21.55
N PHE A 760 24.95 22.48 -21.68
CA PHE A 760 24.82 23.71 -20.90
C PHE A 760 24.01 24.78 -21.65
N ILE A 761 23.11 25.44 -20.92
CA ILE A 761 22.38 26.64 -21.34
C ILE A 761 22.72 27.71 -20.30
N LEU A 762 23.31 28.83 -20.74
CA LEU A 762 23.68 29.93 -19.86
C LEU A 762 22.93 31.21 -20.22
N VAL A 763 22.34 31.84 -19.21
CA VAL A 763 21.81 33.20 -19.26
C VAL A 763 22.77 34.10 -18.48
N THR A 764 23.33 35.09 -19.15
CA THR A 764 24.37 35.98 -18.61
C THR A 764 24.46 37.24 -19.44
N HIS A 765 24.95 38.32 -18.83
CA HIS A 765 25.35 39.56 -19.51
C HIS A 765 26.88 39.67 -19.70
N ASN A 766 27.65 38.64 -19.33
CA ASN A 766 29.11 38.65 -19.29
C ASN A 766 29.76 38.22 -20.60
N ARG A 767 30.59 39.10 -21.18
CA ARG A 767 31.21 38.88 -22.50
C ARG A 767 32.10 37.64 -22.55
N LYS A 768 32.91 37.39 -21.52
CA LYS A 768 33.83 36.22 -21.48
C LYS A 768 33.09 34.89 -21.42
N THR A 769 31.87 34.89 -20.85
CA THR A 769 31.00 33.71 -20.79
C THR A 769 30.22 33.54 -22.10
N MET A 770 29.87 34.63 -22.79
CA MET A 770 29.29 34.59 -24.15
C MET A 770 30.28 34.08 -25.20
N GLU A 771 31.57 34.46 -25.09
CA GLU A 771 32.65 34.10 -26.02
C GLU A 771 32.92 32.58 -26.15
N ILE A 772 32.33 31.75 -25.28
CA ILE A 772 32.49 30.29 -25.33
C ILE A 772 31.26 29.50 -25.77
N ALA A 773 30.14 30.16 -26.06
CA ALA A 773 28.91 29.49 -26.47
C ALA A 773 28.92 29.18 -27.98
N ASP A 774 28.62 27.92 -28.35
CA ASP A 774 28.50 27.53 -29.78
C ASP A 774 27.36 28.30 -30.49
N ARG A 775 26.34 28.71 -29.71
CA ARG A 775 25.19 29.51 -30.16
C ARG A 775 24.77 30.50 -29.08
N LEU A 776 24.58 31.76 -29.49
CA LEU A 776 23.96 32.80 -28.68
C LEU A 776 22.48 32.94 -29.04
N TYR A 777 21.64 33.12 -28.03
CA TYR A 777 20.22 33.42 -28.18
C TYR A 777 19.93 34.75 -27.47
N GLY A 778 19.72 35.80 -28.26
CA GLY A 778 19.33 37.11 -27.77
C GLY A 778 17.81 37.26 -27.72
N VAL A 779 17.29 37.86 -26.66
CA VAL A 779 15.88 38.27 -26.58
C VAL A 779 15.80 39.77 -26.85
N THR A 780 14.99 40.17 -27.82
CA THR A 780 14.70 41.58 -28.13
C THR A 780 13.22 41.88 -27.91
N MET A 781 12.89 43.16 -27.71
CA MET A 781 11.51 43.66 -27.73
C MET A 781 11.39 44.67 -28.88
N GLU A 782 10.94 44.18 -30.04
CA GLU A 782 10.62 45.04 -31.20
C GLU A 782 9.33 45.83 -30.97
N GLU A 783 8.40 45.26 -30.20
CA GLU A 783 7.15 45.89 -29.77
C GLU A 783 7.03 45.85 -28.23
N PRO A 784 6.45 46.88 -27.57
CA PRO A 784 6.30 46.90 -26.13
C PRO A 784 5.47 45.73 -25.60
N GLY A 785 6.11 44.82 -24.85
CA GLY A 785 5.47 43.64 -24.27
C GLY A 785 5.55 42.36 -25.11
N VAL A 786 6.17 42.39 -26.30
CA VAL A 786 6.39 41.20 -27.14
C VAL A 786 7.89 40.88 -27.20
N SER A 787 8.28 39.84 -26.46
CA SER A 787 9.65 39.30 -26.50
C SER A 787 9.86 38.38 -27.69
N LYS A 788 10.88 38.66 -28.50
CA LYS A 788 11.24 37.93 -29.71
C LYS A 788 12.65 37.36 -29.59
N LEU A 789 12.82 36.07 -29.91
CA LEU A 789 14.11 35.40 -29.90
C LEU A 789 14.85 35.60 -31.23
N ILE A 790 16.14 35.91 -31.14
CA ILE A 790 17.09 35.98 -32.26
C ILE A 790 18.24 35.01 -31.92
N SER A 791 18.56 34.11 -32.85
CA SER A 791 19.71 33.21 -32.71
C SER A 791 20.89 33.70 -33.56
N VAL A 792 22.10 33.61 -33.00
CA VAL A 792 23.37 33.85 -33.69
C VAL A 792 24.27 32.65 -33.41
N GLN A 793 24.69 31.96 -34.47
CA GLN A 793 25.69 30.90 -34.33
C GLN A 793 27.09 31.53 -34.39
N LEU A 794 27.92 31.23 -33.39
CA LEU A 794 29.35 31.51 -33.44
C LEU A 794 30.05 30.34 -34.17
N ALA A 795 31.09 30.64 -34.93
CA ALA A 795 31.71 29.72 -35.91
C ALA A 795 33.23 29.61 -35.71
#